data_AF-A0A5J5D8J1-F1
#
_entry.id   AF-A0A5J5D8J1-F1
#
_cell.length_a   1.000
_cell.length_b   1.000
_cell.length_c   1.000
_cell.angle_alpha   90.00
_cell.angle_beta   90.00
_cell.angle_gamma   90.00
#
_symmetry.space_group_name_H-M   'P 1'
#
loop_
_entity.id
_entity.type
_entity.pdbx_description
1 polymer ?
#
loop_
_entity_poly.entity_id
_entity_poly.type
_entity_poly.pdbx_seq_one_letter_code
_entity_poly.pdbx_strand_id
1 'polypeptide(L)'
;MADTPDEALLGSWDQDLAEALDSGGSDMEMERGIIQIALNVSGKGDSLSPWDGVLDLPEQTLIHNRSQQLIDQLKVSEEERRDMVSDVESVITFYCKSRNISFTPELSWPHLLKPLLGLQLPRSDLYNCFYAVMNKYIPRECVPNGRPFHLYRLLLQYHEPELCSFLDTKKITPDSYAINWMGSLFSSHCPPDVTQAVWDCYLRQADPFLIFFLMLIILVNAKEAILSDDGGSKEDIINMLEASPSHLESEDIEDLFSLAQYYQSKTPLSLRKMNQNLFGSSLVALKEEDTDLSQALCLPVSVPEILQANQLQQDGVRFFVVDCRPAEQYNAGHLSTAFHLDSDLMLQTPSEFALSVKSLLEAQKQSLESGSIASGEHLCFMGSGREEEDMYMNMVLAHFLQKNKEYVSIAKGGFMALQKHLVDMNIEGLDSSYIHWIVSTSGSHSSLSSADGESLSSPGDGKGVKSLVNKMTFALKSKSVNVKEKMISFIENTATPVDRHVSSSDRVGKPYRGVKPVFSIGDEEEYDTDEIDSSSMSDDDRKEIVNIQTWTNKPDVKHHIPCNEVKETGHMFPSHLLITATHMYCLREIASRKGFAYIQSRQALNSVVKITSKKKHPELITFKFGSNNSTGVEISAVERYLIPNAGDATKVIKQQIMKVLDALESSAPFSRSPSGVPPAGSTAAVLTVKLCVSVFGTWRAHGWLRGLWDRLLWLWLLEFRLAVVQLQVSRVKADNLSRVRGLVKEAAGQGSKVVLLPECFNSPYGSSFFPEYAERIPGESTQALSEAARDSKVYLVGGSIPEEDGGKLYNSCTVFGPDGELILKHRKIHLFDIDIPGKIRFRESETLSPGNSLSMFQTPFCKVGVGICYDMRFAELAQLYSREGCQLLVYPGAFNMTTGPAHWELLQRGRAVDNQVYVATASPARDETSSYVAWGHSTVVNPWYNTKL
;
A
#
# COMPACT_ATOMS: atom_id res chain seq x y z
N MET A 1 -3.80 -2.22 7.78
CA MET A 1 -3.39 -2.91 6.53
C MET A 1 -3.04 -1.85 5.51
N ALA A 2 -2.04 -2.10 4.68
CA ALA A 2 -1.52 -1.15 3.69
C ALA A 2 -1.34 -1.91 2.38
N ASP A 3 -2.29 -1.75 1.47
CA ASP A 3 -2.50 -2.69 0.37
C ASP A 3 -1.49 -2.43 -0.77
N THR A 4 -0.37 -3.17 -0.73
CA THR A 4 0.55 -3.24 -1.87
C THR A 4 -0.11 -4.00 -3.04
N PRO A 5 0.30 -3.75 -4.31
CA PRO A 5 -0.49 -4.13 -5.48
C PRO A 5 -0.63 -5.64 -5.79
N ASP A 6 -0.18 -6.52 -4.90
CA ASP A 6 -0.06 -7.97 -5.15
C ASP A 6 -1.39 -8.73 -5.04
N GLU A 7 -2.37 -8.24 -4.24
CA GLU A 7 -3.72 -8.84 -4.22
C GLU A 7 -4.46 -8.71 -5.56
N ALA A 8 -4.10 -7.71 -6.38
CA ALA A 8 -4.63 -7.56 -7.74
C ALA A 8 -4.23 -8.73 -8.67
N LEU A 9 -3.12 -9.41 -8.36
CA LEU A 9 -2.66 -10.58 -9.12
C LEU A 9 -3.45 -11.82 -8.70
N LEU A 10 -3.66 -12.05 -7.40
CA LEU A 10 -4.45 -13.17 -6.87
C LEU A 10 -5.86 -13.22 -7.50
N GLY A 11 -6.54 -12.07 -7.62
CA GLY A 11 -7.85 -11.99 -8.26
C GLY A 11 -7.90 -12.24 -9.78
N SER A 12 -6.77 -12.15 -10.49
CA SER A 12 -6.66 -12.60 -11.89
C SER A 12 -6.24 -14.07 -11.95
N TRP A 13 -5.28 -14.49 -11.11
CA TRP A 13 -4.86 -15.87 -10.97
C TRP A 13 -6.04 -16.82 -10.80
N ASP A 14 -6.95 -16.56 -9.86
CA ASP A 14 -8.10 -17.45 -9.62
C ASP A 14 -9.02 -17.58 -10.84
N GLN A 15 -9.21 -16.50 -11.62
CA GLN A 15 -10.07 -16.54 -12.81
C GLN A 15 -9.35 -17.23 -13.98
N ASP A 16 -8.08 -16.91 -14.22
CA ASP A 16 -7.28 -17.50 -15.29
C ASP A 16 -6.94 -18.99 -15.00
N LEU A 17 -6.80 -19.39 -13.72
CA LEU A 17 -6.74 -20.80 -13.29
C LEU A 17 -8.06 -21.53 -13.58
N ALA A 18 -9.20 -20.89 -13.30
CA ALA A 18 -10.50 -21.51 -13.54
C ALA A 18 -10.71 -21.79 -15.03
N GLU A 19 -10.32 -20.86 -15.92
CA GLU A 19 -10.39 -21.07 -17.38
C GLU A 19 -9.37 -22.14 -17.86
N ALA A 20 -8.20 -22.28 -17.22
CA ALA A 20 -7.28 -23.39 -17.47
C ALA A 20 -7.83 -24.75 -17.01
N LEU A 21 -8.51 -24.81 -15.86
CA LEU A 21 -9.15 -26.01 -15.30
C LEU A 21 -10.36 -26.48 -16.12
N ASP A 22 -11.26 -25.57 -16.51
CA ASP A 22 -12.46 -25.89 -17.30
C ASP A 22 -12.13 -26.33 -18.74
N SER A 23 -10.89 -26.12 -19.20
CA SER A 23 -10.44 -26.50 -20.54
C SER A 23 -10.48 -28.02 -20.80
N GLY A 24 -10.42 -28.83 -19.74
CA GLY A 24 -10.35 -30.30 -19.85
C GLY A 24 -9.06 -30.81 -20.51
N GLY A 25 -8.01 -29.99 -20.56
CA GLY A 25 -6.69 -30.38 -21.04
C GLY A 25 -5.99 -31.42 -20.17
N SER A 26 -4.83 -31.87 -20.64
CA SER A 26 -3.91 -32.68 -19.83
C SER A 26 -3.34 -31.87 -18.65
N ASP A 27 -2.87 -32.54 -17.59
CA ASP A 27 -2.29 -31.88 -16.40
C ASP A 27 -1.20 -30.85 -16.80
N MET A 28 -0.37 -31.20 -17.80
CA MET A 28 0.67 -30.34 -18.38
C MET A 28 0.13 -29.06 -19.05
N GLU A 29 -1.09 -29.07 -19.61
CA GLU A 29 -1.70 -27.86 -20.21
C GLU A 29 -2.21 -26.89 -19.13
N MET A 30 -2.67 -27.42 -17.99
CA MET A 30 -2.98 -26.61 -16.80
C MET A 30 -1.72 -26.00 -16.19
N GLU A 31 -0.64 -26.77 -16.04
CA GLU A 31 0.67 -26.28 -15.56
C GLU A 31 1.25 -25.17 -16.45
N ARG A 32 1.18 -25.33 -17.79
CA ARG A 32 1.55 -24.27 -18.75
C ARG A 32 0.77 -22.98 -18.49
N GLY A 33 -0.55 -23.09 -18.35
CA GLY A 33 -1.44 -21.96 -18.09
C GLY A 33 -1.03 -21.22 -16.82
N ILE A 34 -0.94 -21.93 -15.69
CA ILE A 34 -0.58 -21.38 -14.37
C ILE A 34 0.73 -20.59 -14.45
N ILE A 35 1.79 -21.16 -15.04
CA ILE A 35 3.09 -20.50 -15.11
C ILE A 35 3.07 -19.31 -16.09
N GLN A 36 2.29 -19.37 -17.18
CA GLN A 36 2.11 -18.24 -18.09
C GLN A 36 1.31 -17.08 -17.45
N ILE A 37 0.35 -17.39 -16.58
CA ILE A 37 -0.41 -16.40 -15.78
C ILE A 37 0.52 -15.78 -14.73
N ALA A 38 1.23 -16.61 -13.97
CA ALA A 38 2.16 -16.21 -12.91
C ALA A 38 3.25 -15.24 -13.34
N LEU A 39 3.77 -15.46 -14.56
CA LEU A 39 4.79 -14.63 -15.18
C LEU A 39 4.21 -13.42 -15.92
N ASN A 40 2.88 -13.28 -15.96
CA ASN A 40 2.14 -12.29 -16.74
C ASN A 40 2.63 -12.30 -18.21
N VAL A 41 2.57 -13.47 -18.84
CA VAL A 41 2.93 -13.70 -20.26
C VAL A 41 1.83 -14.36 -21.08
N SER A 42 0.74 -14.82 -20.46
CA SER A 42 -0.44 -15.31 -21.18
C SER A 42 -0.89 -14.30 -22.24
N GLY A 43 -1.16 -14.78 -23.45
CA GLY A 43 -1.58 -13.96 -24.60
C GLY A 43 -0.53 -12.98 -25.16
N LYS A 44 0.74 -13.01 -24.73
CA LYS A 44 1.79 -12.21 -25.37
C LYS A 44 2.10 -12.72 -26.78
N GLY A 45 2.32 -11.78 -27.69
CA GLY A 45 2.75 -12.07 -29.06
C GLY A 45 4.16 -12.66 -29.11
N ASP A 46 4.51 -13.22 -30.27
CA ASP A 46 5.81 -13.82 -30.51
C ASP A 46 6.94 -12.77 -30.53
N SER A 47 7.68 -12.70 -29.42
CA SER A 47 8.87 -11.85 -29.24
C SER A 47 10.05 -12.22 -30.15
N LEU A 48 10.06 -13.42 -30.74
CA LEU A 48 11.08 -13.90 -31.68
C LEU A 48 10.75 -13.55 -33.14
N SER A 49 9.50 -13.20 -33.46
CA SER A 49 9.06 -12.85 -34.82
C SER A 49 9.85 -11.75 -35.56
N PRO A 50 10.50 -10.75 -34.92
CA PRO A 50 11.35 -9.78 -35.62
C PRO A 50 12.82 -10.23 -35.77
N TRP A 51 13.18 -11.43 -35.30
CA TRP A 51 14.55 -11.96 -35.37
C TRP A 51 14.72 -12.90 -36.58
N ASP A 52 15.92 -12.88 -37.17
CA ASP A 52 16.33 -13.71 -38.31
C ASP A 52 16.69 -15.16 -37.95
N GLY A 53 16.69 -15.51 -36.65
CA GLY A 53 17.07 -16.83 -36.15
C GLY A 53 18.57 -17.14 -36.26
N VAL A 54 19.42 -16.16 -36.61
CA VAL A 54 20.85 -16.40 -36.83
C VAL A 54 21.60 -16.55 -35.50
N LEU A 55 22.29 -17.68 -35.34
CA LEU A 55 23.11 -18.04 -34.18
C LEU A 55 24.61 -17.74 -34.46
N ASP A 56 25.04 -16.51 -34.22
CA ASP A 56 26.35 -15.98 -34.65
C ASP A 56 27.12 -15.17 -33.56
N LEU A 57 26.80 -15.37 -32.28
CA LEU A 57 27.54 -14.70 -31.20
C LEU A 57 29.01 -15.21 -31.12
N PRO A 58 29.97 -14.36 -30.73
CA PRO A 58 31.37 -14.79 -30.50
C PRO A 58 31.50 -16.00 -29.55
N GLU A 59 30.61 -16.08 -28.57
CA GLU A 59 30.50 -17.12 -27.56
C GLU A 59 29.46 -18.22 -27.89
N GLN A 60 28.94 -18.29 -29.11
CA GLN A 60 27.87 -19.23 -29.50
C GLN A 60 28.23 -20.70 -29.18
N THR A 61 29.49 -21.11 -29.38
CA THR A 61 29.98 -22.46 -29.03
C THR A 61 29.86 -22.77 -27.54
N LEU A 62 29.99 -21.77 -26.65
CA LEU A 62 29.79 -21.94 -25.22
C LEU A 62 28.29 -22.11 -24.90
N ILE A 63 27.43 -21.31 -25.53
CA ILE A 63 25.96 -21.42 -25.38
C ILE A 63 25.51 -22.83 -25.84
N HIS A 64 25.95 -23.28 -27.00
CA HIS A 64 25.67 -24.63 -27.52
C HIS A 64 26.10 -25.73 -26.55
N ASN A 65 27.36 -25.69 -26.08
CA ASN A 65 27.90 -26.69 -25.16
C ASN A 65 27.15 -26.72 -23.81
N ARG A 66 26.77 -25.56 -23.25
CA ARG A 66 26.00 -25.49 -22.00
C ARG A 66 24.54 -25.92 -22.20
N SER A 67 23.95 -25.65 -23.37
CA SER A 67 22.63 -26.15 -23.76
C SER A 67 22.64 -27.67 -23.87
N GLN A 68 23.65 -28.26 -24.52
CA GLN A 68 23.77 -29.71 -24.61
C GLN A 68 23.95 -30.35 -23.23
N GLN A 69 24.86 -29.83 -22.39
CA GLN A 69 25.07 -30.31 -21.02
C GLN A 69 23.81 -30.27 -20.14
N LEU A 70 22.89 -29.33 -20.40
CA LEU A 70 21.60 -29.26 -19.70
C LEU A 70 20.68 -30.40 -20.15
N ILE A 71 20.46 -30.55 -21.46
CA ILE A 71 19.52 -31.55 -21.98
C ILE A 71 20.06 -32.98 -21.79
N ASP A 72 21.38 -33.18 -21.75
CA ASP A 72 22.00 -34.47 -21.42
C ASP A 72 21.68 -34.96 -19.98
N GLN A 73 21.23 -34.07 -19.09
CA GLN A 73 20.72 -34.44 -17.75
C GLN A 73 19.24 -34.86 -17.77
N LEU A 74 18.52 -34.53 -18.84
CA LEU A 74 17.11 -34.87 -19.03
C LEU A 74 17.00 -36.20 -19.78
N LYS A 75 16.16 -37.12 -19.30
CA LYS A 75 16.03 -38.47 -19.85
C LYS A 75 15.06 -38.51 -21.06
N VAL A 76 15.35 -37.69 -22.07
CA VAL A 76 14.54 -37.49 -23.29
C VAL A 76 15.07 -38.31 -24.48
N SER A 77 14.30 -38.42 -25.57
CA SER A 77 14.75 -39.11 -26.79
C SER A 77 15.73 -38.27 -27.63
N GLU A 78 16.46 -38.91 -28.55
CA GLU A 78 17.45 -38.24 -29.42
C GLU A 78 16.88 -37.18 -30.36
N GLU A 79 15.59 -37.28 -30.72
CA GLU A 79 14.93 -36.27 -31.58
C GLU A 79 14.48 -35.07 -30.74
N GLU A 80 13.83 -35.30 -29.60
CA GLU A 80 13.49 -34.25 -28.62
C GLU A 80 14.75 -33.53 -28.11
N ARG A 81 15.83 -34.27 -27.82
CA ARG A 81 17.12 -33.74 -27.35
C ARG A 81 17.66 -32.64 -28.26
N ARG A 82 17.65 -32.88 -29.59
CA ARG A 82 18.10 -31.90 -30.58
C ARG A 82 17.26 -30.63 -30.58
N ASP A 83 15.94 -30.79 -30.54
CA ASP A 83 15.02 -29.68 -30.76
C ASP A 83 14.94 -28.82 -29.48
N MET A 84 14.99 -29.44 -28.29
CA MET A 84 15.17 -28.75 -27.00
C MET A 84 16.51 -27.99 -26.92
N VAL A 85 17.62 -28.57 -27.40
CA VAL A 85 18.91 -27.83 -27.48
C VAL A 85 18.78 -26.62 -28.41
N SER A 86 18.11 -26.76 -29.57
CA SER A 86 17.87 -25.65 -30.49
C SER A 86 17.02 -24.54 -29.85
N ASP A 87 16.01 -24.89 -29.05
CA ASP A 87 15.17 -23.93 -28.35
C ASP A 87 15.94 -23.18 -27.26
N VAL A 88 16.66 -23.88 -26.38
CA VAL A 88 17.50 -23.27 -25.32
C VAL A 88 18.56 -22.35 -25.92
N GLU A 89 19.28 -22.82 -26.93
CA GLU A 89 20.33 -22.05 -27.62
C GLU A 89 19.74 -20.79 -28.28
N SER A 90 18.57 -20.91 -28.91
CA SER A 90 17.87 -19.78 -29.54
C SER A 90 17.42 -18.73 -28.51
N VAL A 91 16.84 -19.18 -27.38
CA VAL A 91 16.35 -18.30 -26.30
C VAL A 91 17.50 -17.51 -25.69
N ILE A 92 18.63 -18.16 -25.38
CA ILE A 92 19.81 -17.50 -24.80
C ILE A 92 20.44 -16.54 -25.81
N THR A 93 20.67 -16.97 -27.06
CA THR A 93 21.26 -16.11 -28.09
C THR A 93 20.42 -14.87 -28.40
N PHE A 94 19.09 -15.01 -28.48
CA PHE A 94 18.21 -13.85 -28.67
C PHE A 94 18.16 -12.94 -27.44
N TYR A 95 18.24 -13.48 -26.22
CA TYR A 95 18.35 -12.65 -25.01
C TYR A 95 19.65 -11.84 -24.99
N CYS A 96 20.80 -12.47 -25.29
CA CYS A 96 22.09 -11.80 -25.45
C CYS A 96 22.05 -10.68 -26.51
N LYS A 97 21.52 -10.97 -27.71
CA LYS A 97 21.35 -9.99 -28.79
C LYS A 97 20.44 -8.82 -28.40
N SER A 98 19.25 -9.11 -27.87
CA SER A 98 18.24 -8.09 -27.55
C SER A 98 18.57 -7.23 -26.33
N ARG A 99 19.43 -7.72 -25.43
CA ARG A 99 19.92 -6.97 -24.27
C ARG A 99 21.32 -6.36 -24.43
N ASN A 100 22.06 -6.73 -25.49
CA ASN A 100 23.47 -6.40 -25.68
C ASN A 100 24.33 -6.80 -24.45
N ILE A 101 24.24 -8.08 -24.08
CA ILE A 101 25.00 -8.69 -22.98
C ILE A 101 25.63 -9.99 -23.45
N SER A 102 26.87 -10.25 -23.06
CA SER A 102 27.58 -11.48 -23.41
C SER A 102 27.25 -12.63 -22.47
N PHE A 103 27.30 -13.86 -23.00
CA PHE A 103 27.12 -15.07 -22.20
C PHE A 103 28.47 -15.58 -21.68
N THR A 104 28.60 -15.77 -20.36
CA THR A 104 29.83 -16.22 -19.70
C THR A 104 29.62 -17.56 -18.97
N PRO A 105 30.68 -18.34 -18.70
CA PRO A 105 30.56 -19.69 -18.11
C PRO A 105 29.82 -19.74 -16.77
N GLU A 106 29.86 -18.64 -16.01
CA GLU A 106 29.30 -18.50 -14.66
C GLU A 106 27.77 -18.25 -14.67
N LEU A 107 27.16 -18.04 -15.84
CA LEU A 107 25.73 -17.74 -15.95
C LEU A 107 24.88 -19.01 -15.89
N SER A 108 24.10 -19.13 -14.81
CA SER A 108 23.15 -20.23 -14.58
C SER A 108 21.86 -20.17 -15.44
N TRP A 109 21.81 -19.32 -16.48
CA TRP A 109 20.61 -19.15 -17.33
C TRP A 109 20.09 -20.43 -18.02
N PRO A 110 20.92 -21.41 -18.45
CA PRO A 110 20.40 -22.68 -18.94
C PRO A 110 19.57 -23.41 -17.87
N HIS A 111 19.97 -23.34 -16.59
CA HIS A 111 19.22 -23.98 -15.51
C HIS A 111 17.85 -23.32 -15.29
N LEU A 112 17.71 -22.00 -15.47
CA LEU A 112 16.39 -21.32 -15.45
C LEU A 112 15.41 -21.82 -16.53
N LEU A 113 15.90 -22.45 -17.60
CA LEU A 113 15.06 -23.07 -18.63
C LEU A 113 14.66 -24.51 -18.27
N LYS A 114 15.37 -25.18 -17.36
CA LYS A 114 15.13 -26.58 -16.93
C LYS A 114 13.68 -26.88 -16.54
N PRO A 115 13.00 -26.11 -15.65
CA PRO A 115 11.59 -26.36 -15.34
C PRO A 115 10.68 -25.98 -16.52
N LEU A 116 10.94 -24.86 -17.19
CA LEU A 116 10.13 -24.36 -18.31
C LEU A 116 10.14 -25.31 -19.53
N LEU A 117 11.18 -26.12 -19.70
CA LEU A 117 11.28 -27.15 -20.73
C LEU A 117 10.36 -28.36 -20.48
N GLY A 118 10.10 -28.71 -19.21
CA GLY A 118 9.16 -29.78 -18.86
C GLY A 118 7.74 -29.48 -19.34
N LEU A 119 7.39 -28.20 -19.41
CA LEU A 119 6.11 -27.69 -19.92
C LEU A 119 5.96 -27.82 -21.45
N GLN A 120 7.02 -28.10 -22.21
CA GLN A 120 7.01 -28.18 -23.68
C GLN A 120 6.36 -26.95 -24.37
N LEU A 121 6.68 -25.74 -23.88
CA LEU A 121 6.16 -24.48 -24.42
C LEU A 121 6.68 -24.21 -25.84
N PRO A 122 5.91 -23.52 -26.71
CA PRO A 122 6.43 -22.93 -27.95
C PRO A 122 7.65 -22.04 -27.66
N ARG A 123 8.64 -22.01 -28.56
CA ARG A 123 9.88 -21.23 -28.41
C ARG A 123 9.66 -19.74 -28.07
N SER A 124 8.61 -19.13 -28.63
CA SER A 124 8.15 -17.77 -28.33
C SER A 124 7.81 -17.58 -26.85
N ASP A 125 7.13 -18.57 -26.29
CA ASP A 125 6.53 -18.55 -24.97
C ASP A 125 7.57 -18.96 -23.92
N LEU A 126 8.45 -19.92 -24.28
CA LEU A 126 9.65 -20.24 -23.53
C LEU A 126 10.55 -19.00 -23.37
N TYR A 127 10.76 -18.21 -24.44
CA TYR A 127 11.45 -16.93 -24.34
C TYR A 127 10.68 -15.93 -23.46
N ASN A 128 9.36 -15.79 -23.65
CA ASN A 128 8.54 -14.87 -22.86
C ASN A 128 8.60 -15.20 -21.35
N CYS A 129 8.50 -16.48 -20.98
CA CYS A 129 8.63 -16.97 -19.61
C CYS A 129 10.04 -16.71 -19.05
N PHE A 130 11.09 -17.10 -19.78
CA PHE A 130 12.48 -16.86 -19.38
C PHE A 130 12.77 -15.38 -19.17
N TYR A 131 12.31 -14.52 -20.09
CA TYR A 131 12.43 -13.07 -19.98
C TYR A 131 11.68 -12.52 -18.76
N ALA A 132 10.50 -13.05 -18.43
CA ALA A 132 9.76 -12.65 -17.23
C ALA A 132 10.52 -13.03 -15.95
N VAL A 133 11.01 -14.27 -15.84
CA VAL A 133 11.83 -14.73 -14.70
C VAL A 133 13.09 -13.88 -14.54
N MET A 134 13.85 -13.70 -15.63
CA MET A 134 15.10 -12.92 -15.67
C MET A 134 14.96 -11.45 -15.27
N ASN A 135 13.75 -10.87 -15.33
CA ASN A 135 13.53 -9.46 -15.00
C ASN A 135 12.72 -9.25 -13.71
N LYS A 136 11.86 -10.20 -13.32
CA LYS A 136 11.06 -10.10 -12.08
C LYS A 136 11.81 -10.71 -10.89
N TYR A 137 12.43 -11.88 -11.06
CA TYR A 137 12.87 -12.73 -9.95
C TYR A 137 14.38 -12.93 -9.82
N ILE A 138 15.17 -12.70 -10.88
CA ILE A 138 16.63 -12.73 -10.80
C ILE A 138 17.15 -11.32 -10.47
N PRO A 139 17.92 -11.13 -9.39
CA PRO A 139 18.55 -9.85 -9.09
C PRO A 139 19.53 -9.42 -10.18
N ARG A 140 19.54 -8.12 -10.49
CA ARG A 140 20.66 -7.51 -11.23
C ARG A 140 21.93 -7.61 -10.39
N GLU A 141 23.07 -7.71 -11.08
CA GLU A 141 24.38 -7.91 -10.47
C GLU A 141 24.46 -9.20 -9.63
N CYS A 142 23.75 -10.26 -10.06
CA CYS A 142 23.97 -11.64 -9.63
C CYS A 142 25.31 -12.19 -10.20
N VAL A 143 26.41 -11.57 -9.78
CA VAL A 143 27.81 -11.83 -10.16
C VAL A 143 28.69 -11.87 -8.90
N PRO A 144 29.94 -12.39 -8.97
CA PRO A 144 30.85 -12.38 -7.82
C PRO A 144 31.06 -10.97 -7.24
N ASN A 145 31.02 -10.86 -5.91
CA ASN A 145 30.98 -9.60 -5.13
C ASN A 145 29.84 -8.63 -5.53
N GLY A 146 28.75 -9.12 -6.10
CA GLY A 146 27.59 -8.32 -6.47
C GLY A 146 26.74 -7.84 -5.28
N ARG A 147 26.05 -6.70 -5.46
CA ARG A 147 25.14 -6.09 -4.46
C ARG A 147 24.13 -7.07 -3.82
N PRO A 148 23.53 -8.05 -4.53
CA PRO A 148 22.62 -9.02 -3.90
C PRO A 148 23.28 -9.87 -2.80
N PHE A 149 24.54 -10.29 -2.99
CA PHE A 149 25.24 -11.14 -2.02
C PHE A 149 25.68 -10.36 -0.78
N HIS A 150 25.97 -9.06 -0.93
CA HIS A 150 26.14 -8.18 0.22
C HIS A 150 24.83 -7.97 1.00
N LEU A 151 23.68 -7.81 0.32
CA LEU A 151 22.38 -7.72 1.01
C LEU A 151 22.06 -9.03 1.75
N TYR A 152 22.33 -10.18 1.14
CA TYR A 152 22.14 -11.48 1.77
C TYR A 152 23.08 -11.70 2.96
N ARG A 153 24.36 -11.26 2.89
CA ARG A 153 25.26 -11.27 4.06
C ARG A 153 24.68 -10.44 5.20
N LEU A 154 24.11 -9.27 4.93
CA LEU A 154 23.47 -8.44 5.96
C LEU A 154 22.22 -9.10 6.56
N LEU A 155 21.42 -9.82 5.77
CA LEU A 155 20.29 -10.61 6.26
C LEU A 155 20.76 -11.77 7.16
N LEU A 156 21.78 -12.52 6.71
CA LEU A 156 22.39 -13.58 7.50
C LEU A 156 22.97 -13.05 8.81
N GLN A 157 23.65 -11.91 8.78
CA GLN A 157 24.19 -11.24 9.96
C GLN A 157 23.10 -10.76 10.94
N TYR A 158 21.90 -10.47 10.43
CA TYR A 158 20.77 -9.98 11.22
C TYR A 158 20.09 -11.08 12.03
N HIS A 159 19.97 -12.28 11.46
CA HIS A 159 19.29 -13.43 12.10
C HIS A 159 20.25 -14.48 12.66
N GLU A 160 21.44 -14.61 12.08
CA GLU A 160 22.41 -15.67 12.35
C GLU A 160 23.83 -15.09 12.48
N PRO A 161 24.07 -14.16 13.42
CA PRO A 161 25.32 -13.41 13.53
C PRO A 161 26.53 -14.33 13.80
N GLU A 162 26.33 -15.45 14.51
CA GLU A 162 27.37 -16.45 14.77
C GLU A 162 27.83 -17.14 13.47
N LEU A 163 26.88 -17.61 12.65
CA LEU A 163 27.18 -18.27 11.39
C LEU A 163 27.79 -17.29 10.38
N CYS A 164 27.28 -16.06 10.31
CA CYS A 164 27.89 -14.98 9.52
C CYS A 164 29.34 -14.73 9.95
N SER A 165 29.59 -14.60 11.26
CA SER A 165 30.92 -14.36 11.83
C SER A 165 31.92 -15.50 11.53
N PHE A 166 31.46 -16.76 11.58
CA PHE A 166 32.26 -17.92 11.16
C PHE A 166 32.63 -17.86 9.68
N LEU A 167 31.66 -17.62 8.80
CA LEU A 167 31.85 -17.55 7.35
C LEU A 167 32.74 -16.37 6.94
N ASP A 168 32.52 -15.18 7.51
CA ASP A 168 33.36 -14.00 7.30
C ASP A 168 34.81 -14.25 7.79
N THR A 169 34.98 -14.94 8.92
CA THR A 169 36.30 -15.33 9.45
C THR A 169 37.03 -16.32 8.54
N LYS A 170 36.33 -17.33 7.99
CA LYS A 170 36.86 -18.27 6.99
C LYS A 170 36.95 -17.64 5.57
N LYS A 171 36.51 -16.39 5.41
CA LYS A 171 36.43 -15.63 4.13
C LYS A 171 35.57 -16.33 3.06
N ILE A 172 34.44 -16.89 3.48
CA ILE A 172 33.43 -17.53 2.65
C ILE A 172 32.30 -16.53 2.43
N THR A 173 32.40 -15.72 1.37
CA THR A 173 31.38 -14.74 0.99
C THR A 173 30.22 -15.43 0.27
N PRO A 174 28.96 -14.93 0.35
CA PRO A 174 27.82 -15.70 -0.15
C PRO A 174 27.77 -15.93 -1.67
N ASP A 175 28.42 -15.09 -2.45
CA ASP A 175 28.62 -15.32 -3.89
C ASP A 175 29.45 -16.58 -4.19
N SER A 176 30.28 -17.05 -3.24
CA SER A 176 31.10 -18.24 -3.44
C SER A 176 30.35 -19.58 -3.34
N TYR A 177 29.12 -19.60 -2.80
CA TYR A 177 28.30 -20.82 -2.71
C TYR A 177 26.85 -20.64 -3.18
N ALA A 178 26.28 -19.42 -3.09
CA ALA A 178 24.88 -19.15 -3.40
C ALA A 178 24.65 -18.42 -4.74
N ILE A 179 25.69 -18.15 -5.54
CA ILE A 179 25.52 -17.53 -6.86
C ILE A 179 24.62 -18.36 -7.78
N ASN A 180 24.77 -19.68 -7.74
CA ASN A 180 23.92 -20.61 -8.50
C ASN A 180 22.57 -20.85 -7.84
N TRP A 181 22.44 -20.73 -6.51
CA TRP A 181 21.14 -20.76 -5.83
C TRP A 181 20.24 -19.63 -6.35
N MET A 182 20.75 -18.40 -6.31
CA MET A 182 20.04 -17.18 -6.73
C MET A 182 19.89 -17.11 -8.25
N GLY A 183 20.97 -17.37 -9.00
CA GLY A 183 21.02 -17.28 -10.46
C GLY A 183 20.30 -18.40 -11.22
N SER A 184 19.86 -19.46 -10.54
CA SER A 184 19.03 -20.54 -11.10
C SER A 184 17.67 -20.71 -10.42
N LEU A 185 17.35 -19.93 -9.38
CA LEU A 185 16.22 -20.21 -8.45
C LEU A 185 16.25 -21.69 -8.02
N PHE A 186 17.40 -22.11 -7.48
CA PHE A 186 17.80 -23.46 -7.06
C PHE A 186 17.78 -24.58 -8.12
N SER A 187 17.25 -24.35 -9.31
CA SER A 187 17.10 -25.39 -10.37
C SER A 187 18.40 -26.04 -10.84
N SER A 188 19.57 -25.44 -10.59
CA SER A 188 20.88 -26.06 -10.87
C SER A 188 21.21 -27.22 -9.93
N HIS A 189 20.69 -27.22 -8.70
CA HIS A 189 21.07 -28.14 -7.62
C HIS A 189 19.90 -29.00 -7.11
N CYS A 190 18.67 -28.48 -7.10
CA CYS A 190 17.51 -29.27 -6.69
C CYS A 190 17.17 -30.38 -7.71
N PRO A 191 16.61 -31.51 -7.23
CA PRO A 191 15.88 -32.48 -8.06
C PRO A 191 14.78 -31.80 -8.90
N PRO A 192 14.34 -32.36 -10.05
CA PRO A 192 13.37 -31.70 -10.93
C PRO A 192 11.98 -31.47 -10.29
N ASP A 193 11.51 -32.44 -9.51
CA ASP A 193 10.27 -32.41 -8.73
C ASP A 193 10.33 -31.35 -7.61
N VAL A 194 11.43 -31.33 -6.87
CA VAL A 194 11.72 -30.31 -5.84
C VAL A 194 11.83 -28.91 -6.47
N THR A 195 12.46 -28.81 -7.64
CA THR A 195 12.54 -27.56 -8.43
C THR A 195 11.16 -27.06 -8.80
N GLN A 196 10.29 -27.95 -9.29
CA GLN A 196 8.93 -27.61 -9.70
C GLN A 196 8.10 -27.12 -8.51
N ALA A 197 8.08 -27.85 -7.39
CA ALA A 197 7.37 -27.45 -6.17
C ALA A 197 7.85 -26.09 -5.62
N VAL A 198 9.17 -25.84 -5.61
CA VAL A 198 9.73 -24.54 -5.23
C VAL A 198 9.26 -23.45 -6.19
N TRP A 199 9.29 -23.68 -7.50
CA TRP A 199 8.85 -22.69 -8.49
C TRP A 199 7.35 -22.42 -8.41
N ASP A 200 6.50 -23.42 -8.23
CA ASP A 200 5.05 -23.25 -8.09
C ASP A 200 4.68 -22.38 -6.88
N CYS A 201 5.31 -22.62 -5.74
CA CYS A 201 5.12 -21.80 -4.54
C CYS A 201 5.72 -20.40 -4.71
N TYR A 202 6.93 -20.28 -5.26
CA TYR A 202 7.62 -19.00 -5.44
C TYR A 202 6.91 -18.07 -6.44
N LEU A 203 6.47 -18.62 -7.57
CA LEU A 203 5.75 -17.89 -8.60
C LEU A 203 4.36 -17.45 -8.11
N ARG A 204 3.68 -18.28 -7.28
CA ARG A 204 2.38 -17.97 -6.65
C ARG A 204 2.47 -16.89 -5.59
N GLN A 205 3.51 -16.89 -4.77
CA GLN A 205 3.74 -15.81 -3.79
C GLN A 205 4.23 -14.50 -4.45
N ALA A 206 4.64 -14.57 -5.72
CA ALA A 206 4.94 -13.43 -6.59
C ALA A 206 6.06 -12.47 -6.13
N ASP A 207 6.70 -12.74 -4.98
CA ASP A 207 7.66 -11.88 -4.29
C ASP A 207 9.13 -12.14 -4.70
N PRO A 208 9.82 -11.17 -5.35
CA PRO A 208 11.24 -11.30 -5.69
C PRO A 208 12.19 -11.34 -4.48
N PHE A 209 11.80 -10.82 -3.32
CA PHE A 209 12.67 -10.80 -2.13
C PHE A 209 12.64 -12.11 -1.34
N LEU A 210 11.66 -12.98 -1.58
CA LEU A 210 11.52 -14.26 -0.89
C LEU A 210 12.73 -15.18 -1.10
N ILE A 211 13.45 -15.07 -2.23
CA ILE A 211 14.67 -15.85 -2.51
C ILE A 211 15.74 -15.67 -1.42
N PHE A 212 15.89 -14.47 -0.85
CA PHE A 212 16.86 -14.22 0.22
C PHE A 212 16.53 -14.99 1.49
N PHE A 213 15.24 -15.25 1.75
CA PHE A 213 14.77 -15.98 2.92
C PHE A 213 14.80 -17.50 2.68
N LEU A 214 14.43 -17.98 1.49
CA LEU A 214 14.61 -19.38 1.11
C LEU A 214 16.09 -19.80 1.19
N MET A 215 17.00 -18.96 0.72
CA MET A 215 18.44 -19.15 0.86
C MET A 215 18.90 -19.16 2.33
N LEU A 216 18.31 -18.29 3.17
CA LEU A 216 18.62 -18.23 4.60
C LEU A 216 18.24 -19.55 5.29
N ILE A 217 17.05 -20.10 5.07
CA ILE A 217 16.61 -21.36 5.70
C ILE A 217 17.51 -22.53 5.29
N ILE A 218 17.89 -22.64 4.01
CA ILE A 218 18.81 -23.69 3.53
C ILE A 218 20.18 -23.58 4.23
N LEU A 219 20.68 -22.37 4.46
CA LEU A 219 21.93 -22.13 5.16
C LEU A 219 21.82 -22.35 6.68
N VAL A 220 20.67 -22.03 7.30
CA VAL A 220 20.34 -22.33 8.70
C VAL A 220 20.30 -23.84 8.94
N ASN A 221 19.68 -24.61 8.05
CA ASN A 221 19.64 -26.07 8.16
C ASN A 221 21.04 -26.71 8.09
N ALA A 222 22.01 -26.06 7.44
CA ALA A 222 23.41 -26.48 7.42
C ALA A 222 24.24 -25.99 8.63
N LYS A 223 23.71 -25.09 9.49
CA LYS A 223 24.43 -24.41 10.57
C LYS A 223 25.19 -25.35 11.50
N GLU A 224 24.55 -26.41 12.01
CA GLU A 224 25.20 -27.35 12.94
C GLU A 224 26.38 -28.07 12.28
N ALA A 225 26.25 -28.50 11.02
CA ALA A 225 27.33 -29.14 10.28
C ALA A 225 28.50 -28.18 10.08
N ILE A 226 28.23 -26.95 9.62
CA ILE A 226 29.24 -25.91 9.36
C ILE A 226 30.01 -25.55 10.64
N LEU A 227 29.30 -25.30 11.75
CA LEU A 227 29.92 -24.91 13.03
C LEU A 227 30.61 -26.08 13.74
N SER A 228 30.30 -27.33 13.37
CA SER A 228 31.05 -28.50 13.84
C SER A 228 32.38 -28.73 13.10
N ASP A 229 32.57 -28.11 11.92
CA ASP A 229 33.75 -28.31 11.08
C ASP A 229 34.85 -27.25 11.33
N ASP A 230 35.49 -27.39 12.50
CA ASP A 230 36.72 -26.67 12.85
C ASP A 230 37.90 -27.02 11.91
N GLY A 231 37.85 -28.15 11.20
CA GLY A 231 39.01 -28.76 10.52
C GLY A 231 39.04 -28.67 8.99
N GLY A 232 37.90 -28.55 8.32
CA GLY A 232 37.76 -28.55 6.87
C GLY A 232 38.42 -27.37 6.17
N SER A 233 38.82 -27.57 4.91
CA SER A 233 39.32 -26.46 4.09
C SER A 233 38.18 -25.50 3.74
N LYS A 234 38.54 -24.28 3.32
CA LYS A 234 37.56 -23.29 2.86
C LYS A 234 36.76 -23.86 1.68
N GLU A 235 37.44 -24.57 0.81
CA GLU A 235 36.92 -25.17 -0.42
C GLU A 235 35.96 -26.34 -0.11
N ASP A 236 36.25 -27.18 0.88
CA ASP A 236 35.34 -28.25 1.31
C ASP A 236 34.01 -27.70 1.84
N ILE A 237 34.07 -26.64 2.67
CA ILE A 237 32.88 -25.97 3.21
C ILE A 237 32.08 -25.31 2.08
N ILE A 238 32.74 -24.68 1.10
CA ILE A 238 32.05 -24.11 -0.08
C ILE A 238 31.35 -25.20 -0.91
N ASN A 239 32.00 -26.34 -1.14
CA ASN A 239 31.39 -27.45 -1.90
C ASN A 239 30.18 -28.05 -1.15
N MET A 240 30.27 -28.20 0.18
CA MET A 240 29.16 -28.64 1.03
C MET A 240 27.99 -27.64 0.97
N LEU A 241 28.29 -26.35 1.05
CA LEU A 241 27.30 -25.28 0.94
C LEU A 241 26.63 -25.26 -0.43
N GLU A 242 27.39 -25.16 -1.54
CA GLU A 242 26.79 -25.08 -2.88
C GLU A 242 25.83 -26.24 -3.16
N ALA A 243 26.20 -27.46 -2.73
CA ALA A 243 25.39 -28.67 -2.87
C ALA A 243 24.20 -28.79 -1.89
N SER A 244 24.10 -27.95 -0.86
CA SER A 244 23.10 -28.07 0.21
C SER A 244 21.64 -28.17 -0.28
N PRO A 245 21.15 -27.39 -1.27
CA PRO A 245 19.78 -27.52 -1.79
C PRO A 245 19.46 -28.89 -2.41
N SER A 246 20.46 -29.69 -2.80
CA SER A 246 20.23 -31.01 -3.40
C SER A 246 19.75 -32.08 -2.39
N HIS A 247 19.74 -31.75 -1.10
CA HIS A 247 19.24 -32.60 -0.01
C HIS A 247 17.77 -32.33 0.36
N LEU A 248 17.12 -31.34 -0.26
CA LEU A 248 15.69 -31.08 -0.06
C LEU A 248 14.87 -32.16 -0.78
N GLU A 249 13.83 -32.66 -0.11
CA GLU A 249 12.79 -33.50 -0.69
C GLU A 249 11.51 -32.68 -0.96
N SER A 250 10.56 -33.23 -1.70
CA SER A 250 9.34 -32.48 -2.10
C SER A 250 8.38 -32.21 -0.94
N GLU A 251 8.48 -32.97 0.17
CA GLU A 251 7.73 -32.73 1.40
C GLU A 251 8.30 -31.56 2.25
N ASP A 252 9.58 -31.22 2.13
CA ASP A 252 10.20 -30.10 2.88
C ASP A 252 9.69 -28.71 2.43
N ILE A 253 9.04 -28.63 1.27
CA ILE A 253 8.79 -27.35 0.58
C ILE A 253 7.72 -26.49 1.26
N GLU A 254 6.73 -27.09 1.93
CA GLU A 254 5.73 -26.31 2.69
C GLU A 254 6.38 -25.63 3.90
N ASP A 255 7.16 -26.38 4.69
CA ASP A 255 7.89 -25.87 5.85
C ASP A 255 9.00 -24.87 5.44
N LEU A 256 9.72 -25.12 4.34
CA LEU A 256 10.73 -24.19 3.80
C LEU A 256 10.15 -22.80 3.51
N PHE A 257 8.96 -22.74 2.90
CA PHE A 257 8.28 -21.48 2.61
C PHE A 257 7.66 -20.85 3.86
N SER A 258 7.08 -21.65 4.77
CA SER A 258 6.56 -21.19 6.06
C SER A 258 7.64 -20.52 6.92
N LEU A 259 8.81 -21.18 7.04
CA LEU A 259 9.97 -20.63 7.73
C LEU A 259 10.52 -19.38 7.04
N ALA A 260 10.61 -19.37 5.70
CA ALA A 260 11.04 -18.19 4.96
C ALA A 260 10.11 -16.97 5.20
N GLN A 261 8.80 -17.19 5.30
CA GLN A 261 7.82 -16.16 5.67
C GLN A 261 7.95 -15.71 7.14
N TYR A 262 8.22 -16.62 8.07
CA TYR A 262 8.47 -16.28 9.48
C TYR A 262 9.72 -15.38 9.64
N TYR A 263 10.85 -15.75 9.03
CA TYR A 263 12.04 -14.90 9.04
C TYR A 263 11.80 -13.58 8.29
N GLN A 264 10.95 -13.56 7.26
CA GLN A 264 10.55 -12.32 6.58
C GLN A 264 9.70 -11.40 7.49
N SER A 265 8.76 -11.92 8.28
CA SER A 265 7.95 -11.11 9.19
C SER A 265 8.77 -10.53 10.36
N LYS A 266 9.86 -11.21 10.75
CA LYS A 266 10.88 -10.74 11.69
C LYS A 266 11.96 -9.82 11.06
N THR A 267 11.78 -9.36 9.81
CA THR A 267 12.79 -8.54 9.10
C THR A 267 12.29 -7.12 8.80
N PRO A 268 13.09 -6.06 9.07
CA PRO A 268 12.75 -4.68 8.72
C PRO A 268 12.35 -4.51 7.25
N LEU A 269 11.23 -3.81 7.02
CA LEU A 269 10.70 -3.51 5.70
C LEU A 269 11.69 -2.69 4.85
N SER A 270 12.61 -1.97 5.48
CA SER A 270 13.73 -1.26 4.85
C SER A 270 14.62 -2.16 4.00
N LEU A 271 14.77 -3.45 4.33
CA LEU A 271 15.51 -4.41 3.49
C LEU A 271 14.89 -4.49 2.08
N ARG A 272 13.56 -4.58 2.02
CA ARG A 272 12.77 -4.55 0.77
C ARG A 272 12.72 -3.13 0.18
N LYS A 273 12.23 -2.16 0.96
CA LYS A 273 11.92 -0.78 0.53
C LYS A 273 13.15 -0.04 -0.03
N MET A 274 14.34 -0.22 0.55
CA MET A 274 15.57 0.48 0.13
C MET A 274 16.42 -0.29 -0.91
N ASN A 275 16.00 -1.49 -1.34
CA ASN A 275 16.74 -2.29 -2.33
C ASN A 275 15.86 -2.75 -3.50
N GLN A 276 14.68 -2.12 -3.70
CA GLN A 276 13.81 -2.39 -4.86
C GLN A 276 14.55 -2.20 -6.21
N ASN A 277 15.64 -1.42 -6.21
CA ASN A 277 16.51 -1.24 -7.36
C ASN A 277 17.25 -2.51 -7.82
N LEU A 278 17.29 -3.59 -7.02
CA LEU A 278 17.89 -4.89 -7.40
C LEU A 278 17.11 -5.61 -8.51
N PHE A 279 15.78 -5.45 -8.58
CA PHE A 279 14.92 -6.17 -9.52
C PHE A 279 14.36 -5.24 -10.62
N GLY A 280 13.76 -5.79 -11.68
CA GLY A 280 13.17 -4.99 -12.76
C GLY A 280 14.19 -4.23 -13.62
N SER A 281 13.79 -3.09 -14.19
CA SER A 281 14.58 -2.38 -15.22
C SER A 281 15.57 -1.33 -14.67
N SER A 282 16.79 -1.34 -15.19
CA SER A 282 17.93 -0.47 -14.80
C SER A 282 17.61 1.04 -14.73
N LEU A 283 16.67 1.53 -15.54
CA LEU A 283 16.27 2.95 -15.57
C LEU A 283 15.68 3.48 -14.26
N VAL A 284 15.20 2.60 -13.37
CA VAL A 284 14.60 2.97 -12.07
C VAL A 284 15.67 3.35 -11.03
N ALA A 285 16.84 2.69 -11.04
CA ALA A 285 17.83 2.77 -9.97
C ALA A 285 18.46 4.16 -9.75
N LEU A 286 18.46 5.01 -10.78
CA LEU A 286 19.25 6.25 -10.86
C LEU A 286 18.70 7.43 -10.01
N LYS A 287 18.25 7.23 -8.77
CA LYS A 287 17.72 8.33 -7.91
C LYS A 287 18.04 8.29 -6.42
N GLU A 288 18.39 7.14 -5.85
CA GLU A 288 18.86 7.12 -4.46
C GLU A 288 20.38 7.25 -4.44
N GLU A 289 20.92 7.80 -3.36
CA GLU A 289 22.34 7.69 -3.07
C GLU A 289 22.58 6.23 -2.66
N ASP A 290 23.14 5.44 -3.60
CA ASP A 290 23.37 4.01 -3.46
C ASP A 290 24.24 3.75 -2.22
N THR A 291 23.57 3.37 -1.13
CA THR A 291 24.22 2.98 0.11
C THR A 291 25.01 1.72 -0.18
N ASP A 292 26.34 1.81 -0.10
CA ASP A 292 27.25 0.73 -0.47
C ASP A 292 27.17 -0.41 0.55
N LEU A 293 26.47 -1.49 0.16
CA LEU A 293 26.28 -2.65 1.02
C LEU A 293 27.58 -3.46 1.23
N SER A 294 28.61 -3.25 0.40
CA SER A 294 29.93 -3.87 0.63
C SER A 294 30.63 -3.30 1.87
N GLN A 295 30.32 -2.05 2.23
CA GLN A 295 30.88 -1.34 3.39
C GLN A 295 29.96 -1.36 4.62
N ALA A 296 28.71 -1.86 4.49
CA ALA A 296 27.74 -1.87 5.57
C ALA A 296 28.09 -2.90 6.67
N LEU A 297 28.21 -2.44 7.92
CA LEU A 297 28.53 -3.28 9.08
C LEU A 297 27.34 -4.11 9.61
N CYS A 298 26.11 -3.65 9.38
CA CYS A 298 24.85 -4.31 9.74
C CYS A 298 23.71 -3.75 8.88
N LEU A 299 22.49 -4.26 9.04
CA LEU A 299 21.34 -3.90 8.20
C LEU A 299 20.89 -2.43 8.44
N PRO A 300 20.84 -1.57 7.40
CA PRO A 300 20.38 -0.20 7.56
C PRO A 300 18.84 -0.09 7.51
N VAL A 301 18.27 0.61 8.48
CA VAL A 301 16.82 0.84 8.63
C VAL A 301 16.50 2.32 8.43
N SER A 302 15.42 2.61 7.71
CA SER A 302 14.96 3.97 7.43
C SER A 302 14.25 4.59 8.64
N VAL A 303 14.52 5.87 8.91
CA VAL A 303 13.92 6.56 10.07
C VAL A 303 12.38 6.62 10.05
N PRO A 304 11.68 6.78 8.91
CA PRO A 304 10.22 6.68 8.89
C PRO A 304 9.70 5.34 9.43
N GLU A 305 10.40 4.24 9.16
CA GLU A 305 10.04 2.92 9.69
C GLU A 305 10.28 2.82 11.19
N ILE A 306 11.40 3.33 11.70
CA ILE A 306 11.70 3.36 13.15
C ILE A 306 10.59 4.09 13.92
N LEU A 307 10.07 5.19 13.36
CA LEU A 307 8.97 5.94 13.96
C LEU A 307 7.63 5.21 13.83
N GLN A 308 7.30 4.67 12.66
CA GLN A 308 6.03 3.98 12.41
C GLN A 308 5.92 2.67 13.21
N ALA A 309 6.95 1.83 13.17
CA ALA A 309 7.00 0.53 13.84
C ALA A 309 6.72 0.62 15.35
N ASN A 310 7.24 1.65 16.02
CA ASN A 310 7.08 1.82 17.45
C ASN A 310 5.74 2.48 17.86
N GLN A 311 4.95 3.00 16.91
CA GLN A 311 3.61 3.53 17.17
C GLN A 311 2.49 2.48 17.01
N LEU A 312 2.78 1.34 16.39
CA LEU A 312 1.81 0.30 16.07
C LEU A 312 1.88 -0.84 17.09
N GLN A 313 0.72 -1.30 17.54
CA GLN A 313 0.53 -2.57 18.26
C GLN A 313 -0.22 -3.55 17.33
N GLN A 314 0.01 -4.86 17.38
CA GLN A 314 0.85 -5.63 18.32
C GLN A 314 1.87 -6.56 17.59
N ASP A 315 1.53 -7.07 16.40
CA ASP A 315 2.39 -7.91 15.57
C ASP A 315 3.25 -7.11 14.59
N GLY A 316 4.58 -7.23 14.72
CA GLY A 316 5.54 -6.68 13.78
C GLY A 316 6.93 -6.44 14.38
N VAL A 317 7.89 -6.11 13.51
CA VAL A 317 9.23 -5.65 13.89
C VAL A 317 9.12 -4.35 14.69
N ARG A 318 9.61 -4.32 15.92
CA ARG A 318 9.66 -3.11 16.78
C ARG A 318 11.09 -2.84 17.27
N PHE A 319 11.49 -1.58 17.30
CA PHE A 319 12.89 -1.17 17.48
C PHE A 319 13.17 -0.58 18.86
N PHE A 320 14.07 -1.21 19.62
CA PHE A 320 14.69 -0.56 20.77
C PHE A 320 15.82 0.36 20.26
N VAL A 321 15.55 1.67 20.25
CA VAL A 321 16.45 2.67 19.67
C VAL A 321 17.56 3.02 20.66
N VAL A 322 18.80 3.00 20.20
CA VAL A 322 19.99 3.33 20.99
C VAL A 322 20.66 4.56 20.38
N ASP A 323 20.62 5.69 21.08
CA ASP A 323 21.31 6.91 20.66
C ASP A 323 22.77 6.85 21.15
N CYS A 324 23.71 6.73 20.20
CA CYS A 324 25.12 6.55 20.50
C CYS A 324 25.95 7.83 20.48
N ARG A 325 25.32 8.99 20.29
CA ARG A 325 26.04 10.27 20.19
C ARG A 325 26.61 10.70 21.55
N PRO A 326 27.69 11.49 21.59
CA PRO A 326 28.22 12.04 22.84
C PRO A 326 27.16 12.81 23.64
N ALA A 327 27.27 12.79 24.97
CA ALA A 327 26.27 13.34 25.90
C ALA A 327 25.90 14.81 25.59
N GLU A 328 26.82 15.63 25.08
CA GLU A 328 26.51 17.02 24.69
C GLU A 328 25.51 17.09 23.53
N GLN A 329 25.63 16.21 22.52
CA GLN A 329 24.69 16.14 21.39
C GLN A 329 23.34 15.56 21.83
N TYR A 330 23.35 14.53 22.68
CA TYR A 330 22.14 13.91 23.21
C TYR A 330 21.32 14.92 24.04
N ASN A 331 21.95 15.65 24.96
CA ASN A 331 21.26 16.63 25.81
C ASN A 331 20.75 17.87 25.06
N ALA A 332 21.33 18.21 23.90
CA ALA A 332 20.82 19.26 23.02
C ALA A 332 19.49 18.85 22.37
N GLY A 333 19.33 17.57 22.00
CA GLY A 333 18.08 16.99 21.53
C GLY A 333 18.26 15.51 21.18
N HIS A 334 17.35 14.66 21.63
CA HIS A 334 17.31 13.21 21.37
C HIS A 334 15.87 12.71 21.23
N LEU A 335 15.69 11.52 20.63
CA LEU A 335 14.39 10.85 20.55
C LEU A 335 13.95 10.40 21.95
N SER A 336 12.73 10.76 22.37
CA SER A 336 12.22 10.56 23.73
C SER A 336 12.13 9.10 24.21
N THR A 337 12.14 8.14 23.28
CA THR A 337 12.12 6.69 23.53
C THR A 337 13.49 6.02 23.44
N ALA A 338 14.55 6.73 23.06
CA ALA A 338 15.87 6.14 22.85
C ALA A 338 16.68 5.98 24.15
N PHE A 339 17.41 4.87 24.27
CA PHE A 339 18.40 4.66 25.32
C PHE A 339 19.72 5.36 24.95
N HIS A 340 20.31 6.13 25.87
CA HIS A 340 21.61 6.77 25.64
C HIS A 340 22.78 5.82 25.92
N LEU A 341 23.61 5.54 24.91
CA LEU A 341 24.86 4.79 25.05
C LEU A 341 26.02 5.60 24.46
N ASP A 342 26.54 6.54 25.25
CA ASP A 342 27.63 7.42 24.86
C ASP A 342 28.85 6.64 24.32
N SER A 343 29.20 6.85 23.04
CA SER A 343 30.28 6.15 22.37
C SER A 343 31.67 6.46 22.93
N ASP A 344 31.86 7.64 23.55
CA ASP A 344 33.16 8.07 24.05
C ASP A 344 33.63 7.21 25.22
N LEU A 345 32.70 6.71 26.04
CA LEU A 345 32.97 5.81 27.17
C LEU A 345 33.72 4.54 26.74
N MET A 346 33.47 4.04 25.53
CA MET A 346 34.08 2.82 25.01
C MET A 346 35.61 2.95 24.87
N LEU A 347 36.13 4.16 24.62
CA LEU A 347 37.58 4.43 24.57
C LEU A 347 38.11 5.06 25.87
N GLN A 348 37.32 5.93 26.53
CA GLN A 348 37.76 6.67 27.71
C GLN A 348 37.68 5.84 29.00
N THR A 349 36.57 5.11 29.21
CA THR A 349 36.29 4.33 30.43
C THR A 349 35.58 3.00 30.11
N PRO A 350 36.28 2.00 29.52
CA PRO A 350 35.65 0.75 29.06
C PRO A 350 34.84 -0.03 30.11
N SER A 351 35.18 0.12 31.39
CA SER A 351 34.43 -0.44 32.52
C SER A 351 33.05 0.22 32.72
N GLU A 352 32.93 1.51 32.44
CA GLU A 352 31.65 2.24 32.50
C GLU A 352 30.82 1.92 31.26
N PHE A 353 31.43 1.86 30.07
CA PHE A 353 30.77 1.37 28.86
C PHE A 353 30.17 -0.03 29.04
N ALA A 354 30.90 -0.98 29.64
CA ALA A 354 30.38 -2.32 29.93
C ALA A 354 29.18 -2.33 30.90
N LEU A 355 29.14 -1.41 31.86
CA LEU A 355 28.00 -1.22 32.77
C LEU A 355 26.80 -0.58 32.05
N SER A 356 27.04 0.37 31.13
CA SER A 356 26.01 0.96 30.27
C SER A 356 25.41 -0.06 29.31
N VAL A 357 26.22 -0.91 28.66
CA VAL A 357 25.75 -2.01 27.79
C VAL A 357 24.93 -3.03 28.57
N LYS A 358 25.32 -3.38 29.82
CA LYS A 358 24.46 -4.21 30.68
C LYS A 358 23.12 -3.51 30.95
N SER A 359 23.15 -2.23 31.32
CA SER A 359 21.95 -1.45 31.68
C SER A 359 21.00 -1.29 30.49
N LEU A 360 21.54 -1.20 29.27
CA LEU A 360 20.80 -1.17 28.00
C LEU A 360 19.98 -2.45 27.81
N LEU A 361 20.63 -3.62 27.93
CA LEU A 361 19.96 -4.92 27.77
C LEU A 361 18.94 -5.19 28.88
N GLU A 362 19.22 -4.74 30.11
CA GLU A 362 18.30 -4.80 31.25
C GLU A 362 17.06 -3.90 31.02
N ALA A 363 17.25 -2.69 30.48
CA ALA A 363 16.18 -1.78 30.09
C ALA A 363 15.37 -2.30 28.88
N GLN A 364 16.02 -2.91 27.88
CA GLN A 364 15.32 -3.54 26.75
C GLN A 364 14.38 -4.64 27.24
N LYS A 365 14.86 -5.55 28.11
CA LYS A 365 14.04 -6.62 28.71
C LYS A 365 12.84 -6.05 29.49
N GLN A 366 13.07 -5.09 30.37
CA GLN A 366 11.99 -4.44 31.14
C GLN A 366 11.00 -3.68 30.25
N SER A 367 11.45 -3.10 29.14
CA SER A 367 10.55 -2.43 28.20
C SER A 367 9.62 -3.42 27.51
N LEU A 368 10.13 -4.59 27.11
CA LEU A 368 9.36 -5.67 26.48
C LEU A 368 8.34 -6.26 27.47
N GLU A 369 8.77 -6.56 28.70
CA GLU A 369 7.90 -7.05 29.79
C GLU A 369 6.77 -6.07 30.16
N SER A 370 6.94 -4.78 29.88
CA SER A 370 5.95 -3.74 30.17
C SER A 370 5.15 -3.26 28.94
N GLY A 371 5.37 -3.84 27.76
CA GLY A 371 4.64 -3.48 26.52
C GLY A 371 4.81 -2.02 26.08
N SER A 372 5.86 -1.34 26.54
CA SER A 372 6.05 0.11 26.36
C SER A 372 6.19 0.53 24.89
N ILE A 373 5.85 1.79 24.57
CA ILE A 373 6.09 2.39 23.24
C ILE A 373 7.59 2.50 22.89
N ALA A 374 8.47 2.39 23.89
CA ALA A 374 9.93 2.31 23.71
C ALA A 374 10.44 0.85 23.57
N SER A 375 9.57 -0.15 23.56
CA SER A 375 9.95 -1.57 23.56
C SER A 375 10.08 -2.15 22.16
N GLY A 376 11.15 -2.92 21.97
CA GLY A 376 11.44 -3.59 20.71
C GLY A 376 12.44 -4.73 20.89
N GLU A 377 12.24 -5.81 20.16
CA GLU A 377 13.17 -6.95 20.11
C GLU A 377 14.44 -6.58 19.32
N HIS A 378 14.27 -5.71 18.31
CA HIS A 378 15.31 -5.36 17.36
C HIS A 378 16.11 -4.14 17.82
N LEU A 379 17.45 -4.26 17.90
CA LEU A 379 18.32 -3.17 18.33
C LEU A 379 18.61 -2.24 17.14
N CYS A 380 18.27 -0.96 17.25
CA CYS A 380 18.56 0.03 16.20
C CYS A 380 19.45 1.15 16.74
N PHE A 381 20.71 1.18 16.31
CA PHE A 381 21.71 2.15 16.73
C PHE A 381 21.63 3.43 15.88
N MET A 382 21.65 4.58 16.53
CA MET A 382 21.53 5.90 15.90
C MET A 382 22.75 6.76 16.23
N GLY A 383 23.55 7.05 15.21
CA GLY A 383 24.61 8.05 15.25
C GLY A 383 24.10 9.47 14.95
N SER A 384 25.03 10.39 14.73
CA SER A 384 24.78 11.75 14.25
C SER A 384 24.16 11.78 12.84
N GLY A 385 24.54 10.85 11.97
CA GLY A 385 24.30 10.91 10.52
C GLY A 385 25.46 11.51 9.73
N ARG A 386 26.66 11.63 10.32
CA ARG A 386 27.89 12.14 9.70
C ARG A 386 28.99 11.11 9.85
N GLU A 387 29.58 10.69 8.73
CA GLU A 387 30.60 9.64 8.70
C GLU A 387 31.82 9.95 9.59
N GLU A 388 32.23 11.23 9.68
CA GLU A 388 33.34 11.68 10.53
C GLU A 388 33.08 11.53 12.04
N GLU A 389 31.81 11.66 12.47
CA GLU A 389 31.42 11.57 13.89
C GLU A 389 30.96 10.14 14.26
N ASP A 390 30.37 9.42 13.31
CA ASP A 390 29.78 8.09 13.52
C ASP A 390 30.80 6.94 13.57
N MET A 391 32.09 7.23 13.36
CA MET A 391 33.20 6.26 13.48
C MET A 391 33.19 5.51 14.82
N TYR A 392 32.88 6.18 15.93
CA TYR A 392 32.83 5.53 17.25
C TYR A 392 31.56 4.67 17.43
N MET A 393 30.44 5.08 16.83
CA MET A 393 29.20 4.28 16.80
C MET A 393 29.39 3.00 15.97
N ASN A 394 30.18 3.03 14.89
CA ASN A 394 30.58 1.83 14.13
C ASN A 394 31.39 0.84 14.99
N MET A 395 32.21 1.31 15.93
CA MET A 395 32.89 0.45 16.90
C MET A 395 31.94 -0.12 17.97
N VAL A 396 30.91 0.64 18.38
CA VAL A 396 29.84 0.11 19.25
C VAL A 396 29.06 -0.99 18.53
N LEU A 397 28.68 -0.81 17.26
CA LEU A 397 28.08 -1.87 16.43
C LEU A 397 28.96 -3.12 16.40
N ALA A 398 30.26 -2.96 16.14
CA ALA A 398 31.21 -4.08 16.14
C ALA A 398 31.26 -4.82 17.49
N HIS A 399 31.11 -4.13 18.62
CA HIS A 399 31.02 -4.76 19.95
C HIS A 399 29.79 -5.67 20.09
N PHE A 400 28.61 -5.23 19.64
CA PHE A 400 27.40 -6.05 19.69
C PHE A 400 27.46 -7.24 18.72
N LEU A 401 27.98 -7.02 17.51
CA LEU A 401 28.16 -8.07 16.51
C LEU A 401 29.18 -9.14 16.98
N GLN A 402 30.28 -8.75 17.63
CA GLN A 402 31.24 -9.67 18.27
C GLN A 402 30.64 -10.45 19.46
N LYS A 403 29.45 -10.06 19.95
CA LYS A 403 28.68 -10.79 20.96
C LYS A 403 27.57 -11.66 20.37
N ASN A 404 27.64 -11.93 19.06
CA ASN A 404 26.66 -12.69 18.28
C ASN A 404 25.23 -12.19 18.58
N LYS A 405 25.03 -10.87 18.61
CA LYS A 405 23.71 -10.28 18.86
C LYS A 405 22.88 -10.19 17.59
N GLU A 406 21.78 -10.92 17.58
CA GLU A 406 20.72 -10.87 16.58
C GLU A 406 20.06 -9.48 16.53
N TYR A 407 19.37 -9.24 15.41
CA TYR A 407 18.54 -8.07 15.12
C TYR A 407 19.24 -6.70 15.24
N VAL A 408 20.57 -6.66 15.17
CA VAL A 408 21.37 -5.43 15.20
C VAL A 408 21.25 -4.67 13.86
N SER A 409 20.81 -3.43 13.94
CA SER A 409 20.59 -2.52 12.81
C SER A 409 21.09 -1.10 13.07
N ILE A 410 21.23 -0.31 12.00
CA ILE A 410 21.66 1.10 12.04
C ILE A 410 20.60 2.01 11.41
N ALA A 411 20.29 3.14 12.06
CA ALA A 411 19.40 4.16 11.52
C ALA A 411 20.07 4.91 10.35
N LYS A 412 19.60 4.71 9.12
CA LYS A 412 20.17 5.32 7.90
C LYS A 412 20.10 6.84 7.97
N GLY A 413 21.27 7.48 8.02
CA GLY A 413 21.43 8.94 8.15
C GLY A 413 21.25 9.48 9.57
N GLY A 414 21.16 8.61 10.58
CA GLY A 414 21.22 8.96 12.00
C GLY A 414 20.23 10.03 12.47
N PHE A 415 20.61 10.75 13.52
CA PHE A 415 19.80 11.81 14.11
C PHE A 415 19.55 12.99 13.14
N MET A 416 20.46 13.28 12.21
CA MET A 416 20.24 14.27 11.16
C MET A 416 19.09 13.89 10.21
N ALA A 417 18.96 12.62 9.82
CA ALA A 417 17.82 12.15 9.05
C ALA A 417 16.51 12.21 9.84
N LEU A 418 16.55 11.90 11.15
CA LEU A 418 15.41 12.06 12.06
C LEU A 418 14.94 13.52 12.16
N GLN A 419 15.86 14.45 12.42
CA GLN A 419 15.53 15.88 12.47
C GLN A 419 14.95 16.38 11.14
N LYS A 420 15.56 15.98 10.01
CA LYS A 420 15.05 16.35 8.69
C LYS A 420 13.63 15.83 8.46
N HIS A 421 13.39 14.54 8.70
CA HIS A 421 12.08 13.93 8.49
C HIS A 421 10.99 14.53 9.38
N LEU A 422 11.30 14.82 10.66
CA LEU A 422 10.38 15.51 11.56
C LEU A 422 10.10 16.97 11.16
N VAL A 423 11.09 17.68 10.59
CA VAL A 423 10.87 19.01 10.01
C VAL A 423 10.00 18.94 8.76
N ASP A 424 10.28 17.99 7.86
CA ASP A 424 9.51 17.80 6.63
C ASP A 424 8.02 17.51 6.94
N MET A 425 7.71 16.68 7.96
CA MET A 425 6.33 16.43 8.39
C MET A 425 5.64 17.64 9.07
N ASN A 426 6.35 18.39 9.93
CA ASN A 426 5.75 19.52 10.66
C ASN A 426 5.35 20.71 9.76
N ILE A 427 5.80 20.74 8.50
CA ILE A 427 5.51 21.84 7.56
C ILE A 427 4.13 21.71 6.89
N GLU A 428 3.51 20.52 6.89
CA GLU A 428 2.21 20.29 6.22
C GLU A 428 0.99 20.54 7.16
N GLY A 429 1.18 20.37 8.48
CA GLY A 429 0.50 21.18 9.51
C GLY A 429 -0.67 20.58 10.29
N LEU A 430 -0.93 21.19 11.46
CA LEU A 430 -2.08 20.98 12.36
C LEU A 430 -2.19 19.66 13.15
N ASP A 431 -1.10 19.26 13.82
CA ASP A 431 -1.21 19.06 15.28
C ASP A 431 0.10 19.40 16.02
N SER A 432 0.03 19.77 17.29
CA SER A 432 1.18 20.18 18.12
C SER A 432 1.88 19.02 18.84
N SER A 433 1.48 17.78 18.54
CA SER A 433 1.86 16.56 19.26
C SER A 433 3.31 16.10 19.04
N TYR A 434 3.83 16.21 17.81
CA TYR A 434 5.15 15.70 17.44
C TYR A 434 6.33 16.43 18.11
N ILE A 435 6.11 17.61 18.68
CA ILE A 435 7.11 18.32 19.49
C ILE A 435 7.49 17.53 20.76
N HIS A 436 6.64 16.60 21.22
CA HIS A 436 6.94 15.73 22.36
C HIS A 436 7.92 14.58 22.06
N TRP A 437 8.31 14.36 20.80
CA TRP A 437 9.22 13.27 20.43
C TRP A 437 10.71 13.64 20.53
N ILE A 438 11.07 14.94 20.49
CA ILE A 438 12.44 15.39 20.74
C ILE A 438 12.49 16.06 22.12
N VAL A 439 13.30 15.51 23.02
CA VAL A 439 13.55 16.11 24.34
C VAL A 439 14.79 16.99 24.26
N SER A 440 14.60 18.31 24.32
CA SER A 440 15.68 19.31 24.39
C SER A 440 15.73 19.97 25.76
N THR A 441 16.91 19.97 26.40
CA THR A 441 17.11 20.59 27.73
C THR A 441 17.28 22.13 27.68
N SER A 442 17.49 22.68 26.48
CA SER A 442 17.80 24.10 26.23
C SER A 442 16.57 25.00 26.15
N GLY A 443 16.11 25.50 27.30
CA GLY A 443 14.99 26.45 27.39
C GLY A 443 15.29 27.86 26.87
N SER A 444 15.37 28.04 25.54
CA SER A 444 15.54 29.33 24.87
C SER A 444 14.80 29.37 23.52
N HIS A 445 13.80 30.25 23.36
CA HIS A 445 13.25 30.56 22.03
C HIS A 445 14.25 31.42 21.23
N SER A 446 14.80 30.89 20.15
CA SER A 446 15.66 31.60 19.19
C SER A 446 14.89 32.01 17.93
N SER A 447 13.90 32.90 18.10
CA SER A 447 13.18 33.51 16.98
C SER A 447 14.11 34.39 16.13
N LEU A 448 14.45 33.93 14.91
CA LEU A 448 15.28 34.66 13.96
C LEU A 448 14.50 35.81 13.28
N SER A 449 14.50 36.98 13.91
CA SER A 449 14.13 38.25 13.29
C SER A 449 15.05 39.38 13.74
N SER A 450 15.40 40.29 12.82
CA SER A 450 16.43 41.32 12.99
C SER A 450 16.05 42.42 13.99
N ALA A 451 17.08 43.12 14.49
CA ALA A 451 16.99 44.22 15.44
C ALA A 451 16.10 45.39 14.97
N ASP A 452 15.44 46.06 15.92
CA ASP A 452 15.82 47.43 16.30
C ASP A 452 15.10 47.90 17.59
N GLY A 453 15.60 48.98 18.20
CA GLY A 453 14.71 50.03 18.75
C GLY A 453 14.24 50.00 20.22
N GLU A 454 15.10 50.50 21.12
CA GLU A 454 14.71 51.30 22.30
C GLU A 454 13.91 50.63 23.45
N SER A 455 13.60 51.44 24.49
CA SER A 455 13.29 50.97 25.85
C SER A 455 12.36 51.92 26.62
N LEU A 456 11.64 51.41 27.63
CA LEU A 456 11.09 52.21 28.74
C LEU A 456 10.69 51.32 29.94
N SER A 457 10.77 51.88 31.14
CA SER A 457 10.32 51.29 32.43
C SER A 457 8.82 51.61 32.69
N SER A 458 8.10 51.14 33.71
CA SER A 458 8.44 50.71 35.09
C SER A 458 7.33 49.79 35.69
N PRO A 459 7.38 49.34 36.97
CA PRO A 459 6.74 48.07 37.39
C PRO A 459 5.36 48.15 38.08
N GLY A 460 4.70 46.98 38.19
CA GLY A 460 3.62 46.66 39.12
C GLY A 460 3.67 45.18 39.54
N ASP A 461 3.44 44.87 40.82
CA ASP A 461 3.75 43.55 41.42
C ASP A 461 2.60 42.52 41.30
N GLY A 462 2.91 41.22 41.34
CA GLY A 462 1.96 40.15 41.07
C GLY A 462 2.48 38.73 41.32
N LYS A 463 3.18 38.51 42.44
CA LYS A 463 3.89 37.25 42.73
C LYS A 463 2.97 36.11 43.20
N GLY A 464 3.08 34.96 42.53
CA GLY A 464 2.60 33.66 43.01
C GLY A 464 3.35 32.50 42.33
N VAL A 465 3.86 31.55 43.11
CA VAL A 465 4.31 30.20 42.68
C VAL A 465 5.32 30.13 41.50
N LYS A 466 6.40 30.94 41.51
CA LYS A 466 7.61 30.70 40.69
C LYS A 466 8.95 30.74 41.45
N SER A 467 8.92 30.65 42.79
CA SER A 467 10.10 30.95 43.63
C SER A 467 10.94 29.74 44.09
N LEU A 468 10.52 28.50 43.82
CA LEU A 468 11.19 27.28 44.33
C LEU A 468 12.13 26.61 43.32
N VAL A 469 11.75 26.51 42.03
CA VAL A 469 12.53 25.77 41.02
C VAL A 469 13.91 26.41 40.78
N ASN A 470 13.97 27.73 40.61
CA ASN A 470 15.18 28.46 40.23
C ASN A 470 16.28 28.51 41.32
N LYS A 471 16.10 27.85 42.47
CA LYS A 471 17.15 27.70 43.50
C LYS A 471 17.89 26.35 43.46
N MET A 472 17.42 25.38 42.68
CA MET A 472 18.06 24.05 42.62
C MET A 472 19.09 23.94 41.48
N THR A 473 19.00 24.80 40.46
CA THR A 473 19.76 24.73 39.20
C THR A 473 21.24 25.16 39.30
N PHE A 474 21.70 25.70 40.43
CA PHE A 474 23.08 26.24 40.57
C PHE A 474 24.04 25.33 41.38
N ALA A 475 23.63 24.09 41.69
CA ALA A 475 24.35 23.21 42.63
C ALA A 475 24.75 21.83 42.07
N LEU A 476 24.53 21.55 40.77
CA LEU A 476 24.81 20.25 40.15
C LEU A 476 25.66 20.38 38.87
N LYS A 477 26.92 20.78 39.05
CA LYS A 477 28.00 20.40 38.12
C LYS A 477 28.82 19.27 38.76
N SER A 478 29.17 18.27 37.94
CA SER A 478 29.84 17.00 38.29
C SER A 478 28.97 15.95 39.03
N LYS A 479 29.35 14.67 38.85
CA LYS A 479 28.75 13.43 39.40
C LYS A 479 27.43 12.95 38.78
N SER A 480 27.54 12.36 37.58
CA SER A 480 26.44 11.66 36.89
C SER A 480 26.24 10.19 37.35
N VAL A 481 26.61 9.85 38.59
CA VAL A 481 26.56 8.47 39.12
C VAL A 481 25.86 8.46 40.48
N ASN A 482 24.53 8.64 40.47
CA ASN A 482 23.59 8.16 41.50
C ASN A 482 22.10 8.48 41.16
N VAL A 483 21.67 8.22 39.91
CA VAL A 483 20.24 8.36 39.51
C VAL A 483 19.52 7.01 39.56
N LYS A 484 19.87 6.14 40.52
CA LYS A 484 19.31 4.77 40.62
C LYS A 484 18.03 4.64 41.47
N GLU A 485 17.64 5.70 42.19
CA GLU A 485 16.50 5.68 43.13
C GLU A 485 15.32 6.59 42.71
N LYS A 486 15.38 7.27 41.55
CA LYS A 486 14.37 8.28 41.16
C LYS A 486 13.79 8.16 39.75
N MET A 487 14.25 7.20 38.95
CA MET A 487 13.63 6.92 37.64
C MET A 487 12.57 5.81 37.73
N ILE A 488 12.58 5.01 38.80
CA ILE A 488 11.62 3.92 39.05
C ILE A 488 10.26 4.44 39.54
N SER A 489 10.23 5.55 40.29
CA SER A 489 9.03 6.10 40.96
C SER A 489 8.03 6.81 40.02
N PHE A 490 8.00 6.45 38.74
CA PHE A 490 7.06 6.97 37.73
C PHE A 490 6.35 5.87 36.92
N ILE A 491 6.63 4.59 37.20
CA ILE A 491 6.04 3.44 36.48
C ILE A 491 5.20 2.53 37.41
N GLU A 492 5.44 2.55 38.73
CA GLU A 492 4.64 1.76 39.68
C GLU A 492 3.23 2.33 39.89
N ASN A 493 2.23 1.67 39.30
CA ASN A 493 0.82 1.82 39.65
C ASN A 493 0.42 0.69 40.62
N THR A 494 -0.32 1.01 41.69
CA THR A 494 -0.31 0.18 42.91
C THR A 494 -1.21 -1.07 42.88
N ALA A 495 -0.61 -2.26 43.01
CA ALA A 495 -1.27 -3.48 43.47
C ALA A 495 -0.28 -4.40 44.21
N THR A 496 -0.67 -4.98 45.34
CA THR A 496 0.18 -5.85 46.18
C THR A 496 -0.37 -7.29 46.30
N PRO A 497 0.44 -8.32 46.03
CA PRO A 497 0.25 -9.69 46.52
C PRO A 497 1.20 -10.02 47.70
N VAL A 498 1.08 -11.24 48.24
CA VAL A 498 1.76 -11.71 49.47
C VAL A 498 2.55 -13.01 49.19
N ASP A 499 3.70 -13.18 49.86
CA ASP A 499 4.61 -14.33 49.76
C ASP A 499 3.95 -15.72 49.84
N ARG A 500 4.50 -16.67 49.05
CA ARG A 500 4.78 -18.05 49.50
C ARG A 500 5.74 -18.81 48.58
N HIS A 501 6.75 -19.46 49.19
CA HIS A 501 7.61 -20.47 48.55
C HIS A 501 6.92 -21.85 48.51
N VAL A 502 7.32 -22.72 47.57
CA VAL A 502 8.17 -23.92 47.79
C VAL A 502 8.38 -24.67 46.45
N SER A 503 9.51 -25.37 46.31
CA SER A 503 9.87 -26.23 45.16
C SER A 503 10.08 -27.69 45.62
N SER A 504 9.86 -28.67 44.74
CA SER A 504 10.30 -30.06 44.92
C SER A 504 10.56 -30.78 43.60
N SER A 505 11.68 -31.53 43.54
CA SER A 505 12.30 -32.09 42.33
C SER A 505 11.96 -33.57 42.03
N ASP A 506 12.45 -34.03 40.86
CA ASP A 506 12.80 -35.41 40.48
C ASP A 506 11.69 -36.44 40.17
N ARG A 507 11.75 -37.08 38.98
CA ARG A 507 12.60 -38.29 38.78
C ARG A 507 12.62 -38.88 37.34
N VAL A 508 13.85 -38.98 36.79
CA VAL A 508 14.48 -40.16 36.13
C VAL A 508 13.78 -40.85 34.93
N GLY A 509 14.41 -40.85 33.74
CA GLY A 509 14.15 -41.85 32.68
C GLY A 509 14.80 -41.65 31.29
N LYS A 510 16.03 -42.16 31.07
CA LYS A 510 16.70 -42.35 29.75
C LYS A 510 17.70 -43.54 29.87
N PRO A 511 18.30 -44.12 28.80
CA PRO A 511 18.11 -43.95 27.34
C PRO A 511 17.64 -45.30 26.70
N TYR A 512 17.82 -45.72 25.42
CA TYR A 512 18.51 -45.22 24.21
C TYR A 512 17.96 -45.90 22.91
N ARG A 513 18.53 -45.55 21.74
CA ARG A 513 18.25 -45.99 20.34
C ARG A 513 16.89 -45.57 19.77
N GLY A 514 16.84 -44.97 18.57
CA GLY A 514 17.96 -44.49 17.74
C GLY A 514 17.50 -43.96 16.38
N VAL A 515 17.90 -42.72 16.07
CA VAL A 515 17.37 -41.87 14.97
C VAL A 515 15.89 -41.49 15.18
N LYS A 516 15.55 -40.25 14.82
CA LYS A 516 14.21 -39.64 14.89
C LYS A 516 13.90 -38.98 13.52
N PRO A 517 12.63 -38.74 13.16
CA PRO A 517 12.27 -37.90 12.01
C PRO A 517 12.83 -36.48 12.18
N VAL A 518 13.08 -35.79 11.05
CA VAL A 518 13.84 -34.52 11.01
C VAL A 518 13.06 -33.35 11.61
N PHE A 519 11.74 -33.28 11.41
CA PHE A 519 10.89 -32.25 12.01
C PHE A 519 10.21 -32.76 13.28
N SER A 520 10.56 -32.15 14.41
CA SER A 520 9.96 -32.37 15.73
C SER A 520 10.35 -31.18 16.62
N ILE A 521 9.51 -30.15 16.64
CA ILE A 521 9.64 -29.04 17.60
C ILE A 521 9.63 -29.61 19.03
N GLY A 522 10.41 -29.00 19.92
CA GLY A 522 10.45 -29.38 21.33
C GLY A 522 9.38 -28.63 22.12
N ASP A 523 8.46 -29.36 22.75
CA ASP A 523 7.49 -28.82 23.70
C ASP A 523 8.16 -28.50 25.06
N GLU A 524 7.95 -27.28 25.57
CA GLU A 524 7.99 -26.79 26.97
C GLU A 524 7.97 -25.24 26.87
N GLU A 525 7.09 -24.46 27.51
CA GLU A 525 6.23 -24.67 28.70
C GLU A 525 4.76 -24.17 28.54
N GLU A 526 3.89 -24.60 29.46
CA GLU A 526 2.48 -24.19 29.68
C GLU A 526 2.44 -23.26 30.93
N TYR A 527 1.69 -22.16 31.11
CA TYR A 527 0.35 -21.69 30.64
C TYR A 527 0.44 -20.20 30.12
N ASP A 528 -0.59 -19.39 29.83
CA ASP A 528 -2.00 -19.31 30.27
C ASP A 528 -2.92 -18.63 29.21
N THR A 529 -4.24 -18.84 29.29
CA THR A 529 -5.22 -18.32 28.31
C THR A 529 -5.96 -17.07 28.78
N ASP A 530 -6.00 -16.02 27.96
CA ASP A 530 -7.08 -15.02 27.95
C ASP A 530 -7.29 -14.46 26.53
N GLU A 531 -8.56 -14.30 26.11
CA GLU A 531 -8.93 -13.76 24.78
C GLU A 531 -9.01 -12.22 24.83
N ILE A 532 -8.43 -11.50 23.86
CA ILE A 532 -8.82 -10.12 23.48
C ILE A 532 -8.39 -9.81 22.04
N ASP A 533 -9.26 -9.12 21.30
CA ASP A 533 -9.14 -8.74 19.88
C ASP A 533 -8.82 -7.24 19.74
N SER A 534 -7.86 -6.86 18.90
CA SER A 534 -7.60 -5.45 18.54
C SER A 534 -6.77 -5.27 17.24
N SER A 535 -7.20 -4.36 16.36
CA SER A 535 -6.56 -4.09 15.05
C SER A 535 -6.77 -2.64 14.57
N SER A 536 -5.76 -1.94 14.02
CA SER A 536 -5.97 -0.72 13.19
C SER A 536 -4.70 -0.18 12.45
N MET A 537 -4.90 0.81 11.56
CA MET A 537 -3.94 1.74 10.87
C MET A 537 -3.63 1.51 9.36
N SER A 538 -3.29 2.61 8.67
CA SER A 538 -3.55 2.91 7.23
C SER A 538 -2.43 3.72 6.50
N ASP A 539 -2.59 4.04 5.20
CA ASP A 539 -1.51 4.42 4.24
C ASP A 539 -1.89 5.52 3.21
N ASP A 540 -0.97 6.41 2.78
CA ASP A 540 -1.07 7.35 1.60
C ASP A 540 0.30 8.01 1.19
N ASP A 541 0.39 8.65 0.00
CA ASP A 541 1.39 9.59 -0.58
C ASP A 541 2.68 9.08 -1.34
N ARG A 542 2.77 9.33 -2.68
CA ARG A 542 4.00 9.29 -3.56
C ARG A 542 3.88 10.19 -4.83
N LYS A 543 5.00 10.63 -5.46
CA LYS A 543 5.05 11.67 -6.55
C LYS A 543 5.98 11.32 -7.77
N GLU A 544 5.73 11.86 -8.99
CA GLU A 544 6.26 11.41 -10.32
C GLU A 544 7.36 12.30 -10.99
N ILE A 545 8.24 11.74 -11.87
CA ILE A 545 9.47 12.38 -12.42
C ILE A 545 9.75 12.02 -13.90
N VAL A 546 10.21 12.97 -14.74
CA VAL A 546 10.43 12.80 -16.21
C VAL A 546 11.70 13.47 -16.79
N ASN A 547 12.04 13.18 -18.05
CA ASN A 547 13.11 13.87 -18.82
C ASN A 547 12.56 15.08 -19.60
N ILE A 548 13.27 16.21 -19.55
CA ILE A 548 12.89 17.48 -20.17
C ILE A 548 12.93 17.41 -21.70
N GLN A 549 14.06 16.99 -22.30
CA GLN A 549 14.21 16.98 -23.75
C GLN A 549 13.25 15.98 -24.41
N THR A 550 13.07 14.80 -23.82
CA THR A 550 12.09 13.80 -24.29
C THR A 550 10.66 14.35 -24.25
N TRP A 551 10.29 15.10 -23.20
CA TRP A 551 8.95 15.70 -23.11
C TRP A 551 8.78 16.93 -24.00
N THR A 552 9.79 17.79 -24.11
CA THR A 552 9.80 18.95 -25.01
C THR A 552 9.63 18.55 -26.48
N ASN A 553 10.23 17.43 -26.88
CA ASN A 553 10.19 16.94 -28.26
C ASN A 553 9.02 15.99 -28.56
N LYS A 554 8.04 15.83 -27.65
CA LYS A 554 6.84 15.02 -27.93
C LYS A 554 6.00 15.64 -29.07
N PRO A 555 5.40 14.82 -29.95
CA PRO A 555 4.63 15.32 -31.10
C PRO A 555 3.32 16.04 -30.74
N ASP A 556 2.83 15.94 -29.51
CA ASP A 556 1.66 16.67 -29.03
C ASP A 556 2.00 18.06 -28.45
N VAL A 557 3.26 18.31 -28.11
CA VAL A 557 3.78 19.60 -27.63
C VAL A 557 3.94 20.55 -28.82
N LYS A 558 3.18 21.64 -28.81
CA LYS A 558 3.20 22.66 -29.88
C LYS A 558 4.20 23.77 -29.58
N HIS A 559 4.35 24.12 -28.30
CA HIS A 559 5.26 25.20 -27.86
C HIS A 559 5.93 24.85 -26.52
N HIS A 560 7.23 25.14 -26.44
CA HIS A 560 8.06 25.02 -25.24
C HIS A 560 8.57 26.40 -24.84
N ILE A 561 8.45 26.73 -23.55
CA ILE A 561 8.81 28.03 -23.00
C ILE A 561 9.65 27.79 -21.73
N PRO A 562 10.97 28.07 -21.72
CA PRO A 562 11.76 28.09 -20.50
C PRO A 562 11.39 29.31 -19.63
N CYS A 563 11.35 29.10 -18.32
CA CYS A 563 10.87 30.05 -17.33
C CYS A 563 11.42 29.71 -15.93
N ASN A 564 11.00 30.44 -14.90
CA ASN A 564 11.08 29.97 -13.52
C ASN A 564 9.68 29.92 -12.91
N GLU A 565 9.31 28.80 -12.30
CA GLU A 565 8.10 28.70 -11.45
C GLU A 565 8.34 29.49 -10.16
N VAL A 566 7.38 30.33 -9.76
CA VAL A 566 7.47 31.20 -8.59
C VAL A 566 6.39 30.79 -7.58
N LYS A 567 6.80 30.22 -6.44
CA LYS A 567 5.87 29.84 -5.36
C LYS A 567 5.36 31.06 -4.58
N GLU A 568 4.32 30.86 -3.78
CA GLU A 568 3.70 31.91 -2.95
C GLU A 568 4.70 32.56 -1.98
N THR A 569 5.68 31.78 -1.50
CA THR A 569 6.83 32.21 -0.67
C THR A 569 7.86 33.08 -1.40
N GLY A 570 7.71 33.30 -2.71
CA GLY A 570 8.64 34.05 -3.55
C GLY A 570 9.84 33.26 -4.07
N HIS A 571 10.07 32.03 -3.59
CA HIS A 571 11.11 31.16 -4.12
C HIS A 571 10.84 30.77 -5.59
N MET A 572 11.91 30.78 -6.39
CA MET A 572 11.88 30.55 -7.83
C MET A 572 12.64 29.28 -8.19
N PHE A 573 12.08 28.47 -9.08
CA PHE A 573 12.68 27.22 -9.55
C PHE A 573 12.77 27.18 -11.07
N PRO A 574 13.94 26.87 -11.67
CA PRO A 574 14.07 26.67 -13.13
C PRO A 574 13.03 25.66 -13.63
N SER A 575 12.30 26.02 -14.68
CA SER A 575 11.13 25.28 -15.13
C SER A 575 10.85 25.46 -16.63
N HIS A 576 10.15 24.49 -17.21
CA HIS A 576 9.65 24.55 -18.57
C HIS A 576 8.14 24.44 -18.59
N LEU A 577 7.49 25.40 -19.27
CA LEU A 577 6.10 25.29 -19.66
C LEU A 577 6.03 24.59 -21.03
N LEU A 578 5.31 23.47 -21.07
CA LEU A 578 4.97 22.76 -22.31
C LEU A 578 3.49 22.97 -22.61
N ILE A 579 3.20 23.47 -23.80
CA ILE A 579 1.85 23.76 -24.29
C ILE A 579 1.51 22.72 -25.36
N THR A 580 0.63 21.78 -25.03
CA THR A 580 0.19 20.74 -25.95
C THR A 580 -1.00 21.19 -26.79
N ALA A 581 -1.67 20.26 -27.47
CA ALA A 581 -2.95 20.52 -28.08
C ALA A 581 -4.01 21.01 -27.07
N THR A 582 -4.01 20.49 -25.83
CA THR A 582 -5.12 20.67 -24.86
C THR A 582 -4.69 21.08 -23.45
N HIS A 583 -3.42 20.90 -23.07
CA HIS A 583 -2.93 21.11 -21.69
C HIS A 583 -1.67 21.98 -21.63
N MET A 584 -1.46 22.62 -20.47
CA MET A 584 -0.22 23.23 -20.03
C MET A 584 0.40 22.36 -18.93
N TYR A 585 1.65 21.95 -19.12
CA TYR A 585 2.44 21.22 -18.14
C TYR A 585 3.52 22.11 -17.54
N CYS A 586 3.66 22.08 -16.22
CA CYS A 586 4.80 22.67 -15.53
C CYS A 586 5.83 21.59 -15.18
N LEU A 587 6.94 21.57 -15.91
CA LEU A 587 8.09 20.72 -15.63
C LEU A 587 9.13 21.52 -14.83
N ARG A 588 9.28 21.26 -13.52
CA ARG A 588 10.31 21.92 -12.70
C ARG A 588 11.61 21.12 -12.75
N GLU A 589 12.70 21.76 -13.17
CA GLU A 589 14.01 21.11 -13.29
C GLU A 589 14.52 20.55 -11.95
N ILE A 590 15.20 19.40 -12.02
CA ILE A 590 15.87 18.80 -10.86
C ILE A 590 17.29 19.35 -10.78
N ALA A 591 17.57 20.16 -9.75
CA ALA A 591 18.86 20.83 -9.57
C ALA A 591 20.06 19.86 -9.55
N SER A 592 19.88 18.66 -8.99
CA SER A 592 20.90 17.59 -8.97
C SER A 592 21.01 16.79 -10.28
N ARG A 593 20.04 16.89 -11.20
CA ARG A 593 20.00 16.06 -12.42
C ARG A 593 19.54 16.88 -13.64
N LYS A 594 20.49 17.64 -14.21
CA LYS A 594 20.29 18.45 -15.43
C LYS A 594 19.61 17.65 -16.54
N GLY A 595 18.61 18.26 -17.19
CA GLY A 595 17.82 17.61 -18.25
C GLY A 595 16.66 16.75 -17.75
N PHE A 596 16.43 16.63 -16.43
CA PHE A 596 15.27 15.96 -15.84
C PHE A 596 14.45 16.93 -14.97
N ALA A 597 13.16 16.65 -14.85
CA ALA A 597 12.19 17.52 -14.17
C ALA A 597 11.10 16.72 -13.44
N TYR A 598 10.58 17.27 -12.34
CA TYR A 598 9.31 16.83 -11.76
C TYR A 598 8.15 17.41 -12.57
N ILE A 599 7.08 16.63 -12.78
CA ILE A 599 5.81 17.21 -13.24
C ILE A 599 5.13 17.83 -12.03
N GLN A 600 5.09 19.16 -11.96
CA GLN A 600 4.53 19.91 -10.83
C GLN A 600 3.06 20.28 -11.03
N SER A 601 2.61 20.45 -12.27
CA SER A 601 1.20 20.61 -12.60
C SER A 601 0.87 20.10 -14.00
N ARG A 602 -0.41 19.72 -14.18
CA ARG A 602 -1.02 19.25 -15.43
C ARG A 602 -2.35 19.99 -15.61
N GLN A 603 -2.30 21.24 -16.06
CA GLN A 603 -3.49 22.10 -16.18
C GLN A 603 -4.11 22.02 -17.58
N ALA A 604 -5.43 22.02 -17.69
CA ALA A 604 -6.10 22.09 -18.99
C ALA A 604 -6.07 23.53 -19.53
N LEU A 605 -5.90 23.72 -20.85
CA LEU A 605 -5.83 25.07 -21.44
C LEU A 605 -7.17 25.80 -21.40
N ASN A 606 -8.29 25.07 -21.44
CA ASN A 606 -9.64 25.64 -21.31
C ASN A 606 -9.98 26.10 -19.88
N SER A 607 -9.24 25.67 -18.85
CA SER A 607 -9.43 26.17 -17.48
C SER A 607 -8.65 27.46 -17.20
N VAL A 608 -7.87 28.01 -18.16
CA VAL A 608 -7.15 29.28 -18.00
C VAL A 608 -8.12 30.47 -18.03
N VAL A 609 -8.71 30.79 -16.87
CA VAL A 609 -9.73 31.86 -16.77
C VAL A 609 -9.14 33.27 -16.76
N LYS A 610 -7.89 33.45 -16.29
CA LYS A 610 -7.23 34.77 -16.29
C LYS A 610 -5.71 34.69 -16.36
N ILE A 611 -5.12 35.58 -17.16
CA ILE A 611 -3.66 35.76 -17.27
C ILE A 611 -3.33 37.24 -16.99
N THR A 612 -2.45 37.51 -16.03
CA THR A 612 -2.07 38.86 -15.60
C THR A 612 -0.56 39.02 -15.41
N SER A 613 0.02 40.14 -15.84
CA SER A 613 1.39 40.56 -15.50
C SER A 613 1.38 41.75 -14.52
N LYS A 614 2.51 42.00 -13.84
CA LYS A 614 2.67 43.19 -12.98
C LYS A 614 3.26 44.36 -13.78
N LYS A 615 2.68 45.57 -13.69
CA LYS A 615 3.16 46.77 -14.42
C LYS A 615 4.63 47.15 -14.21
N LYS A 616 5.25 46.75 -13.09
CA LYS A 616 6.69 46.98 -12.80
C LYS A 616 7.60 45.82 -13.24
N HIS A 617 7.03 44.64 -13.51
CA HIS A 617 7.73 43.39 -13.84
C HIS A 617 6.89 42.65 -14.90
N PRO A 618 6.90 43.11 -16.17
CA PRO A 618 6.13 42.50 -17.26
C PRO A 618 6.49 41.03 -17.52
N GLU A 619 7.72 40.63 -17.18
CA GLU A 619 8.25 39.27 -17.22
C GLU A 619 7.58 38.30 -16.22
N LEU A 620 6.96 38.79 -15.14
CA LEU A 620 6.26 37.96 -14.16
C LEU A 620 4.79 37.78 -14.56
N ILE A 621 4.46 36.62 -15.12
CA ILE A 621 3.11 36.25 -15.52
C ILE A 621 2.46 35.37 -14.46
N THR A 622 1.22 35.68 -14.10
CA THR A 622 0.35 34.84 -13.26
C THR A 622 -0.77 34.27 -14.11
N PHE A 623 -0.89 32.95 -14.13
CA PHE A 623 -2.02 32.21 -14.68
C PHE A 623 -2.97 31.83 -13.53
N LYS A 624 -4.26 31.95 -13.78
CA LYS A 624 -5.32 31.57 -12.85
C LYS A 624 -6.22 30.56 -13.54
N PHE A 625 -6.23 29.35 -12.98
CA PHE A 625 -6.98 28.20 -13.48
C PHE A 625 -8.27 28.03 -12.68
N GLY A 626 -9.31 27.50 -13.31
CA GLY A 626 -10.62 27.30 -12.71
C GLY A 626 -11.72 27.24 -13.76
N SER A 627 -12.93 27.65 -13.37
CA SER A 627 -14.12 27.65 -14.23
C SER A 627 -14.71 29.06 -14.34
N ASN A 628 -15.35 29.34 -15.49
CA ASN A 628 -16.02 30.60 -15.75
C ASN A 628 -17.53 30.40 -15.68
N ASN A 629 -18.11 30.61 -14.50
CA ASN A 629 -19.52 30.40 -14.24
C ASN A 629 -20.30 31.71 -14.38
N SER A 630 -21.63 31.63 -14.54
CA SER A 630 -22.52 32.79 -14.76
C SER A 630 -22.49 33.84 -13.64
N THR A 631 -22.04 33.47 -12.45
CA THR A 631 -21.90 34.34 -11.26
C THR A 631 -20.49 34.91 -11.07
N GLY A 632 -19.48 34.41 -11.78
CA GLY A 632 -18.10 34.89 -11.67
C GLY A 632 -17.03 33.84 -12.01
N VAL A 633 -15.77 34.29 -11.93
CA VAL A 633 -14.57 33.46 -12.12
C VAL A 633 -14.17 32.84 -10.79
N GLU A 634 -14.38 31.52 -10.65
CA GLU A 634 -13.82 30.74 -9.55
C GLU A 634 -12.43 30.23 -9.93
N ILE A 635 -11.51 30.17 -8.96
CA ILE A 635 -10.09 29.93 -9.21
C ILE A 635 -9.65 28.71 -8.39
N SER A 636 -9.43 27.57 -9.08
CA SER A 636 -8.94 26.33 -8.47
C SER A 636 -7.42 26.33 -8.25
N ALA A 637 -6.65 27.03 -9.09
CA ALA A 637 -5.20 27.16 -8.92
C ALA A 637 -4.64 28.51 -9.40
N VAL A 638 -3.57 28.96 -8.76
CA VAL A 638 -2.82 30.18 -9.13
C VAL A 638 -1.35 29.82 -9.31
N GLU A 639 -0.89 29.83 -10.57
CA GLU A 639 0.48 29.50 -10.91
C GLU A 639 1.19 30.75 -11.44
N ARG A 640 2.45 30.97 -11.02
CA ARG A 640 3.21 32.18 -11.35
C ARG A 640 4.53 31.79 -11.98
N TYR A 641 4.89 32.47 -13.07
CA TYR A 641 6.07 32.16 -13.87
C TYR A 641 6.81 33.45 -14.25
N LEU A 642 8.12 33.45 -14.02
CA LEU A 642 9.03 34.45 -14.58
C LEU A 642 9.44 33.98 -15.98
N ILE A 643 8.95 34.66 -17.03
CA ILE A 643 9.14 34.27 -18.44
C ILE A 643 9.95 35.38 -19.13
N PRO A 644 11.20 35.13 -19.59
CA PRO A 644 12.05 36.18 -20.16
C PRO A 644 11.42 36.93 -21.35
N ASN A 645 10.81 36.19 -22.28
CA ASN A 645 10.09 36.76 -23.44
C ASN A 645 8.57 36.70 -23.22
N ALA A 646 8.10 37.16 -22.06
CA ALA A 646 6.71 37.05 -21.62
C ALA A 646 5.65 37.55 -22.62
N GLY A 647 5.97 38.58 -23.43
CA GLY A 647 5.05 39.12 -24.44
C GLY A 647 4.64 38.10 -25.50
N ASP A 648 5.63 37.50 -26.18
CA ASP A 648 5.40 36.50 -27.22
C ASP A 648 4.93 35.17 -26.64
N ALA A 649 5.50 34.75 -25.51
CA ALA A 649 5.05 33.56 -24.78
C ALA A 649 3.56 33.63 -24.44
N THR A 650 3.10 34.75 -23.86
CA THR A 650 1.69 34.92 -23.49
C THR A 650 0.78 35.04 -24.72
N LYS A 651 1.28 35.63 -25.82
CA LYS A 651 0.55 35.71 -27.10
C LYS A 651 0.32 34.31 -27.70
N VAL A 652 1.36 33.47 -27.72
CA VAL A 652 1.31 32.09 -28.21
C VAL A 652 0.40 31.22 -27.33
N ILE A 653 0.55 31.29 -26.00
CA ILE A 653 -0.33 30.56 -25.07
C ILE A 653 -1.80 30.96 -25.27
N LYS A 654 -2.11 32.26 -25.35
CA LYS A 654 -3.47 32.74 -25.63
C LYS A 654 -4.01 32.24 -26.97
N GLN A 655 -3.20 32.22 -28.03
CA GLN A 655 -3.62 31.68 -29.32
C GLN A 655 -3.93 30.19 -29.28
N GLN A 656 -3.20 29.38 -28.50
CA GLN A 656 -3.52 27.95 -28.35
C GLN A 656 -4.71 27.72 -27.40
N ILE A 657 -4.91 28.54 -26.36
CA ILE A 657 -6.13 28.52 -25.54
C ILE A 657 -7.37 28.83 -26.39
N MET A 658 -7.34 29.92 -27.19
CA MET A 658 -8.46 30.25 -28.09
C MET A 658 -8.74 29.09 -29.04
N LYS A 659 -7.74 28.50 -29.68
CA LYS A 659 -7.93 27.31 -30.53
C LYS A 659 -8.55 26.11 -29.82
N VAL A 660 -8.36 25.93 -28.51
CA VAL A 660 -9.02 24.88 -27.73
C VAL A 660 -10.49 25.24 -27.49
N LEU A 661 -10.78 26.49 -27.14
CA LEU A 661 -12.16 26.97 -26.95
C LEU A 661 -12.93 26.95 -28.27
N ASP A 662 -12.36 27.48 -29.36
CA ASP A 662 -12.91 27.45 -30.72
C ASP A 662 -13.18 26.00 -31.17
N ALA A 663 -12.30 25.04 -30.83
CA ALA A 663 -12.48 23.61 -31.15
C ALA A 663 -13.59 22.96 -30.31
N LEU A 664 -13.77 23.35 -29.04
CA LEU A 664 -14.89 22.92 -28.20
C LEU A 664 -16.22 23.51 -28.68
N GLU A 665 -16.23 24.77 -29.15
CA GLU A 665 -17.43 25.41 -29.71
C GLU A 665 -17.80 24.88 -31.11
N SER A 666 -16.84 24.40 -31.90
CA SER A 666 -17.07 23.87 -33.26
C SER A 666 -17.20 22.34 -33.36
N SER A 667 -16.83 21.59 -32.31
CA SER A 667 -17.18 20.17 -32.18
C SER A 667 -18.57 19.94 -31.57
N ALA A 668 -19.21 20.99 -31.05
CA ALA A 668 -20.64 20.98 -30.73
C ALA A 668 -21.50 21.04 -32.02
N PRO A 669 -22.53 20.19 -32.18
CA PRO A 669 -23.44 20.27 -33.31
C PRO A 669 -24.32 21.53 -33.23
N PHE A 670 -23.88 22.59 -33.91
CA PHE A 670 -24.51 23.91 -34.03
C PHE A 670 -24.93 24.57 -32.70
N SER A 671 -23.96 25.30 -32.13
CA SER A 671 -24.09 26.06 -30.89
C SER A 671 -25.22 27.10 -30.86
N ARG A 672 -25.74 27.36 -29.64
CA ARG A 672 -26.06 28.70 -29.14
C ARG A 672 -26.22 28.74 -27.61
N SER A 673 -25.74 29.84 -27.02
CA SER A 673 -25.73 30.22 -25.59
C SER A 673 -25.01 29.28 -24.59
N PRO A 674 -24.07 29.80 -23.77
CA PRO A 674 -23.45 29.05 -22.68
C PRO A 674 -24.38 29.01 -21.45
N SER A 675 -25.30 28.06 -21.42
CA SER A 675 -26.15 27.77 -20.26
C SER A 675 -26.58 26.30 -20.25
N GLY A 676 -26.12 25.56 -19.24
CA GLY A 676 -26.25 24.11 -19.09
C GLY A 676 -25.07 23.62 -18.24
N VAL A 677 -25.20 23.24 -16.96
CA VAL A 677 -26.28 22.51 -16.27
C VAL A 677 -26.55 21.17 -16.98
N PRO A 678 -26.21 20.02 -16.37
CA PRO A 678 -26.63 18.72 -16.92
C PRO A 678 -28.17 18.68 -16.95
N PRO A 679 -28.80 17.95 -17.89
CA PRO A 679 -30.24 18.03 -18.09
C PRO A 679 -30.99 17.75 -16.77
N ALA A 680 -31.82 18.71 -16.34
CA ALA A 680 -32.66 18.64 -15.14
C ALA A 680 -33.88 17.72 -15.33
N GLY A 681 -33.58 16.50 -15.82
CA GLY A 681 -34.52 15.44 -16.13
C GLY A 681 -34.19 14.19 -15.33
N SER A 682 -35.20 13.34 -15.16
CA SER A 682 -35.01 12.05 -14.48
C SER A 682 -34.46 11.03 -15.45
N THR A 683 -33.45 10.26 -15.04
CA THR A 683 -32.87 9.17 -15.83
C THR A 683 -32.74 7.90 -14.99
N ALA A 684 -32.91 6.73 -15.62
CA ALA A 684 -32.55 5.45 -15.05
C ALA A 684 -31.22 4.99 -15.68
N ALA A 685 -30.17 4.86 -14.88
CA ALA A 685 -28.97 4.13 -15.28
C ALA A 685 -29.23 2.63 -15.05
N VAL A 686 -28.87 1.79 -16.03
CA VAL A 686 -29.20 0.36 -16.00
C VAL A 686 -27.92 -0.46 -16.18
N LEU A 687 -27.42 -1.02 -15.08
CA LEU A 687 -26.14 -1.70 -15.00
C LEU A 687 -26.32 -3.20 -14.74
N THR A 688 -25.48 -4.01 -15.37
CA THR A 688 -25.45 -5.46 -15.13
C THR A 688 -24.38 -5.74 -14.06
N VAL A 689 -24.80 -6.34 -12.95
CA VAL A 689 -23.97 -6.65 -11.78
C VAL A 689 -23.58 -8.13 -11.85
N LYS A 690 -22.30 -8.39 -12.10
CA LYS A 690 -21.71 -9.74 -12.10
C LYS A 690 -21.16 -10.04 -10.71
N LEU A 691 -21.93 -10.75 -9.89
CA LEU A 691 -21.47 -11.22 -8.59
C LEU A 691 -20.57 -12.44 -8.79
N CYS A 692 -19.26 -12.24 -8.59
CA CYS A 692 -18.37 -13.32 -8.22
C CYS A 692 -18.53 -13.56 -6.72
N VAL A 693 -18.69 -14.81 -6.31
CA VAL A 693 -18.95 -15.18 -4.90
C VAL A 693 -17.74 -15.92 -4.36
N SER A 694 -16.88 -15.21 -3.64
CA SER A 694 -15.83 -15.81 -2.82
C SER A 694 -16.45 -16.45 -1.58
N VAL A 695 -16.48 -17.79 -1.52
CA VAL A 695 -17.06 -18.53 -0.38
C VAL A 695 -16.03 -18.71 0.74
N PHE A 696 -15.58 -17.61 1.34
CA PHE A 696 -14.87 -17.64 2.63
C PHE A 696 -15.88 -17.63 3.79
N GLY A 697 -16.61 -18.75 3.91
CA GLY A 697 -17.56 -19.00 5.00
C GLY A 697 -17.17 -20.23 5.81
N THR A 698 -16.98 -20.08 7.12
CA THR A 698 -16.50 -21.14 8.02
C THR A 698 -17.53 -22.25 8.23
N TRP A 699 -17.26 -23.45 7.68
CA TRP A 699 -18.12 -24.64 7.84
C TRP A 699 -17.46 -25.73 8.69
N ARG A 700 -17.80 -25.77 9.97
CA ARG A 700 -17.64 -26.98 10.81
C ARG A 700 -18.83 -27.93 10.59
N ALA A 701 -18.67 -28.99 9.78
CA ALA A 701 -19.57 -30.13 9.79
C ALA A 701 -18.90 -31.42 9.26
N HIS A 702 -19.21 -32.57 9.87
CA HIS A 702 -18.72 -33.88 9.41
C HIS A 702 -19.55 -34.44 8.25
N GLY A 703 -18.86 -34.83 7.17
CA GLY A 703 -19.04 -36.14 6.55
C GLY A 703 -20.12 -36.36 5.47
N TRP A 704 -19.85 -37.40 4.68
CA TRP A 704 -20.67 -38.06 3.65
C TRP A 704 -20.79 -37.38 2.27
N LEU A 705 -20.55 -38.21 1.25
CA LEU A 705 -20.35 -37.85 -0.16
C LEU A 705 -21.63 -37.99 -1.01
N ARG A 706 -21.54 -37.58 -2.29
CA ARG A 706 -22.54 -37.70 -3.38
C ARG A 706 -23.78 -36.81 -3.31
N GLY A 707 -24.10 -36.17 -2.19
CA GLY A 707 -25.19 -35.18 -2.14
C GLY A 707 -24.86 -33.78 -2.68
N LEU A 708 -23.57 -33.47 -2.89
CA LEU A 708 -23.11 -32.10 -3.13
C LEU A 708 -23.18 -31.62 -4.59
N TRP A 709 -22.97 -32.48 -5.58
CA TRP A 709 -22.69 -32.03 -6.97
C TRP A 709 -23.84 -31.24 -7.61
N ASP A 710 -25.09 -31.70 -7.49
CA ASP A 710 -26.27 -30.99 -8.01
C ASP A 710 -26.55 -29.65 -7.28
N ARG A 711 -25.98 -29.45 -6.08
CA ARG A 711 -26.07 -28.18 -5.32
C ARG A 711 -24.88 -27.26 -5.56
N LEU A 712 -23.69 -27.81 -5.79
CA LEU A 712 -22.50 -27.05 -6.17
C LEU A 712 -22.73 -26.31 -7.48
N LEU A 713 -23.30 -26.98 -8.50
CA LEU A 713 -23.58 -26.36 -9.80
C LEU A 713 -24.58 -25.18 -9.72
N TRP A 714 -25.43 -25.14 -8.68
CA TRP A 714 -26.39 -24.06 -8.43
C TRP A 714 -25.77 -22.81 -7.75
N LEU A 715 -24.50 -22.86 -7.35
CA LEU A 715 -23.77 -21.76 -6.73
C LEU A 715 -22.75 -21.09 -7.68
N TRP A 716 -22.73 -21.47 -8.96
CA TRP A 716 -21.90 -20.81 -9.98
C TRP A 716 -22.54 -19.50 -10.45
N LEU A 717 -21.85 -18.38 -10.21
CA LEU A 717 -22.02 -17.06 -10.86
C LEU A 717 -23.46 -16.58 -11.13
N LEU A 718 -24.19 -16.20 -10.09
CA LEU A 718 -25.51 -15.56 -10.20
C LEU A 718 -25.41 -14.08 -10.60
N GLU A 719 -25.35 -13.81 -11.90
CA GLU A 719 -25.47 -12.44 -12.44
C GLU A 719 -26.90 -11.89 -12.35
N PHE A 720 -27.05 -10.60 -12.02
CA PHE A 720 -28.33 -9.89 -12.15
C PHE A 720 -28.17 -8.44 -12.58
N ARG A 721 -29.26 -7.83 -13.05
CA ARG A 721 -29.28 -6.44 -13.53
C ARG A 721 -29.91 -5.51 -12.49
N LEU A 722 -29.20 -4.44 -12.14
CA LEU A 722 -29.59 -3.42 -11.17
C LEU A 722 -29.83 -2.10 -11.91
N ALA A 723 -31.02 -1.51 -11.74
CA ALA A 723 -31.24 -0.13 -12.16
C ALA A 723 -31.06 0.82 -10.98
N VAL A 724 -30.37 1.94 -11.22
CA VAL A 724 -30.17 3.02 -10.26
C VAL A 724 -30.83 4.27 -10.83
N VAL A 725 -31.87 4.76 -10.16
CA VAL A 725 -32.76 5.80 -10.69
C VAL A 725 -32.39 7.17 -10.13
N GLN A 726 -31.90 8.05 -10.99
CA GLN A 726 -31.62 9.44 -10.67
C GLN A 726 -32.87 10.30 -10.94
N LEU A 727 -33.77 10.36 -9.96
CA LEU A 727 -35.06 11.04 -10.07
C LEU A 727 -34.94 12.55 -9.81
N GLN A 728 -35.45 13.40 -10.71
CA GLN A 728 -35.68 14.82 -10.42
C GLN A 728 -36.83 14.91 -9.41
N VAL A 729 -36.59 15.38 -8.18
CA VAL A 729 -37.66 15.49 -7.18
C VAL A 729 -38.34 16.85 -7.31
N SER A 730 -39.68 16.85 -7.40
CA SER A 730 -40.50 18.06 -7.45
C SER A 730 -41.25 18.28 -6.13
N ARG A 731 -41.91 19.44 -5.99
CA ARG A 731 -42.82 19.71 -4.85
C ARG A 731 -44.15 18.95 -4.94
N VAL A 732 -44.49 18.36 -6.08
CA VAL A 732 -45.78 17.67 -6.28
C VAL A 732 -45.57 16.17 -6.11
N LYS A 733 -46.01 15.63 -4.96
CA LYS A 733 -45.90 14.20 -4.62
C LYS A 733 -46.42 13.29 -5.74
N ALA A 734 -47.61 13.57 -6.27
CA ALA A 734 -48.21 12.80 -7.36
C ALA A 734 -47.32 12.75 -8.64
N ASP A 735 -46.67 13.86 -9.01
CA ASP A 735 -45.76 13.91 -10.17
C ASP A 735 -44.48 13.10 -9.93
N ASN A 736 -44.01 13.05 -8.67
CA ASN A 736 -42.90 12.20 -8.26
C ASN A 736 -43.29 10.71 -8.36
N LEU A 737 -44.43 10.31 -7.78
CA LEU A 737 -44.94 8.94 -7.83
C LEU A 737 -45.22 8.46 -9.26
N SER A 738 -45.80 9.33 -10.11
CA SER A 738 -46.08 9.01 -11.51
C SER A 738 -44.80 8.72 -12.29
N ARG A 739 -43.74 9.51 -12.09
CA ARG A 739 -42.45 9.31 -12.79
C ARG A 739 -41.69 8.11 -12.25
N VAL A 740 -41.78 7.80 -10.95
CA VAL A 740 -41.28 6.55 -10.38
C VAL A 740 -41.95 5.33 -11.02
N ARG A 741 -43.29 5.29 -11.11
CA ARG A 741 -44.01 4.18 -11.77
C ARG A 741 -43.54 3.99 -13.23
N GLY A 742 -43.26 5.08 -13.94
CA GLY A 742 -42.67 5.06 -15.28
C GLY A 742 -41.26 4.44 -15.32
N LEU A 743 -40.34 4.98 -14.52
CA LEU A 743 -38.92 4.58 -14.52
C LEU A 743 -38.68 3.16 -13.98
N VAL A 744 -39.46 2.70 -12.99
CA VAL A 744 -39.43 1.31 -12.50
C VAL A 744 -39.87 0.33 -13.60
N LYS A 745 -40.95 0.68 -14.33
CA LYS A 745 -41.44 -0.12 -15.46
C LYS A 745 -40.46 -0.13 -16.63
N GLU A 746 -39.80 0.98 -16.91
CA GLU A 746 -38.74 1.07 -17.92
C GLU A 746 -37.55 0.18 -17.55
N ALA A 747 -37.03 0.30 -16.32
CA ALA A 747 -35.95 -0.52 -15.80
C ALA A 747 -36.25 -2.02 -15.88
N ALA A 748 -37.46 -2.44 -15.48
CA ALA A 748 -37.89 -3.83 -15.60
C ALA A 748 -38.02 -4.27 -17.08
N GLY A 749 -38.47 -3.39 -17.97
CA GLY A 749 -38.47 -3.61 -19.42
C GLY A 749 -37.06 -3.79 -20.01
N GLN A 750 -36.05 -3.15 -19.41
CA GLN A 750 -34.63 -3.37 -19.72
C GLN A 750 -34.02 -4.60 -19.01
N GLY A 751 -34.84 -5.41 -18.33
CA GLY A 751 -34.45 -6.69 -17.73
C GLY A 751 -33.94 -6.63 -16.29
N SER A 752 -33.96 -5.45 -15.65
CA SER A 752 -33.55 -5.28 -14.24
C SER A 752 -34.35 -6.17 -13.29
N LYS A 753 -33.68 -6.72 -12.28
CA LYS A 753 -34.25 -7.57 -11.22
C LYS A 753 -34.37 -6.85 -9.88
N VAL A 754 -33.48 -5.87 -9.68
CA VAL A 754 -33.52 -4.93 -8.55
C VAL A 754 -33.55 -3.51 -9.13
N VAL A 755 -34.33 -2.62 -8.50
CA VAL A 755 -34.40 -1.20 -8.85
C VAL A 755 -34.21 -0.37 -7.58
N LEU A 756 -33.31 0.61 -7.62
CA LEU A 756 -32.96 1.49 -6.51
C LEU A 756 -33.40 2.92 -6.80
N LEU A 757 -34.28 3.47 -5.95
CA LEU A 757 -34.71 4.88 -5.95
C LEU A 757 -33.85 5.74 -4.99
N PRO A 758 -33.89 7.08 -5.07
CA PRO A 758 -33.05 7.95 -4.23
C PRO A 758 -33.70 8.37 -2.91
N GLU A 759 -32.91 9.00 -2.02
CA GLU A 759 -33.38 9.58 -0.75
C GLU A 759 -34.46 10.66 -1.00
N CYS A 760 -35.52 10.65 -0.20
CA CYS A 760 -36.67 11.56 -0.30
C CYS A 760 -37.25 11.69 -1.71
N PHE A 761 -37.38 10.57 -2.44
CA PHE A 761 -37.84 10.59 -3.83
C PHE A 761 -39.24 11.20 -4.03
N ASN A 762 -40.09 11.17 -2.98
CA ASN A 762 -41.48 11.63 -3.04
C ASN A 762 -41.66 13.12 -2.68
N SER A 763 -40.66 13.80 -2.11
CA SER A 763 -40.80 15.16 -1.55
C SER A 763 -39.48 15.95 -1.47
N PRO A 764 -39.50 17.29 -1.56
CA PRO A 764 -38.29 18.11 -1.37
C PRO A 764 -37.57 17.83 -0.04
N TYR A 765 -36.25 17.65 -0.08
CA TYR A 765 -35.44 17.38 1.10
C TYR A 765 -35.24 18.65 1.95
N GLY A 766 -35.62 18.60 3.23
CA GLY A 766 -35.38 19.68 4.18
C GLY A 766 -36.29 19.62 5.41
N SER A 767 -35.78 20.06 6.57
CA SER A 767 -36.48 20.00 7.86
C SER A 767 -37.84 20.70 7.88
N SER A 768 -38.05 21.73 7.04
CA SER A 768 -39.35 22.38 6.87
C SER A 768 -40.39 21.54 6.11
N PHE A 769 -39.96 20.60 5.27
CA PHE A 769 -40.84 19.80 4.41
C PHE A 769 -41.17 18.44 5.01
N PHE A 770 -40.27 17.84 5.80
CA PHE A 770 -40.54 16.50 6.36
C PHE A 770 -41.90 16.38 7.07
N PRO A 771 -42.39 17.37 7.87
CA PRO A 771 -43.72 17.29 8.50
C PRO A 771 -44.89 17.49 7.53
N GLU A 772 -44.69 18.20 6.40
CA GLU A 772 -45.72 18.46 5.38
C GLU A 772 -45.93 17.25 4.46
N TYR A 773 -44.85 16.54 4.13
CA TYR A 773 -44.86 15.42 3.18
C TYR A 773 -44.89 14.05 3.84
N ALA A 774 -44.78 13.96 5.17
CA ALA A 774 -44.77 12.71 5.92
C ALA A 774 -45.95 11.79 5.60
N GLU A 775 -45.69 10.48 5.63
CA GLU A 775 -46.71 9.45 5.53
C GLU A 775 -46.55 8.39 6.61
N ARG A 776 -47.65 7.83 7.10
CA ARG A 776 -47.60 6.54 7.78
C ARG A 776 -47.28 5.45 6.75
N ILE A 777 -46.62 4.39 7.18
CA ILE A 777 -46.33 3.22 6.33
C ILE A 777 -47.20 2.05 6.80
N PRO A 778 -48.16 1.55 5.99
CA PRO A 778 -48.43 1.92 4.59
C PRO A 778 -49.20 3.25 4.41
N GLY A 779 -48.97 3.88 3.25
CA GLY A 779 -49.49 5.19 2.83
C GLY A 779 -49.40 5.35 1.29
N GLU A 780 -49.75 6.52 0.75
CA GLU A 780 -49.83 6.80 -0.69
C GLU A 780 -48.57 6.39 -1.48
N SER A 781 -47.39 6.84 -1.03
CA SER A 781 -46.10 6.57 -1.68
C SER A 781 -45.75 5.09 -1.61
N THR A 782 -45.98 4.44 -0.47
CA THR A 782 -45.64 3.02 -0.28
C THR A 782 -46.62 2.07 -0.98
N GLN A 783 -47.88 2.44 -1.11
CA GLN A 783 -48.85 1.74 -1.98
C GLN A 783 -48.43 1.86 -3.46
N ALA A 784 -48.02 3.05 -3.90
CA ALA A 784 -47.55 3.24 -5.27
C ALA A 784 -46.27 2.46 -5.59
N LEU A 785 -45.36 2.29 -4.62
CA LEU A 785 -44.18 1.43 -4.74
C LEU A 785 -44.55 -0.07 -4.76
N SER A 786 -45.42 -0.52 -3.86
CA SER A 786 -45.93 -1.91 -3.80
C SER A 786 -46.55 -2.33 -5.15
N GLU A 787 -47.41 -1.50 -5.72
CA GLU A 787 -47.99 -1.73 -7.04
C GLU A 787 -46.93 -1.74 -8.14
N ALA A 788 -46.00 -0.78 -8.15
CA ALA A 788 -44.94 -0.71 -9.16
C ALA A 788 -44.01 -1.93 -9.13
N ALA A 789 -43.67 -2.44 -7.93
CA ALA A 789 -42.84 -3.62 -7.73
C ALA A 789 -43.52 -4.89 -8.24
N ARG A 790 -44.79 -5.10 -7.87
CA ARG A 790 -45.63 -6.22 -8.32
C ARG A 790 -45.85 -6.22 -9.83
N ASP A 791 -46.29 -5.10 -10.37
CA ASP A 791 -46.69 -4.99 -11.78
C ASP A 791 -45.48 -5.08 -12.72
N SER A 792 -44.28 -4.75 -12.21
CA SER A 792 -42.99 -4.87 -12.93
C SER A 792 -42.21 -6.15 -12.59
N LYS A 793 -42.60 -6.88 -11.54
CA LYS A 793 -41.94 -8.11 -11.01
C LYS A 793 -40.46 -7.92 -10.66
N VAL A 794 -40.16 -6.86 -9.91
CA VAL A 794 -38.79 -6.53 -9.46
C VAL A 794 -38.73 -6.34 -7.94
N TYR A 795 -37.55 -6.56 -7.35
CA TYR A 795 -37.25 -6.05 -6.02
C TYR A 795 -37.07 -4.53 -6.11
N LEU A 796 -37.91 -3.77 -5.42
CA LEU A 796 -37.90 -2.30 -5.46
C LEU A 796 -37.40 -1.75 -4.13
N VAL A 797 -36.16 -1.26 -4.11
CA VAL A 797 -35.63 -0.49 -2.99
C VAL A 797 -36.14 0.95 -3.16
N GLY A 798 -37.18 1.27 -2.40
CA GLY A 798 -38.00 2.48 -2.47
C GLY A 798 -37.33 3.75 -1.95
N GLY A 799 -36.02 3.91 -2.14
CA GLY A 799 -35.30 5.14 -1.85
C GLY A 799 -35.44 5.55 -0.39
N SER A 800 -35.95 6.74 -0.13
CA SER A 800 -36.63 7.00 1.15
C SER A 800 -37.79 7.98 1.03
N ILE A 801 -38.63 8.00 2.06
CA ILE A 801 -39.67 9.01 2.30
C ILE A 801 -39.60 9.51 3.75
N PRO A 802 -40.11 10.71 4.06
CA PRO A 802 -40.46 11.07 5.43
C PRO A 802 -41.60 10.16 5.93
N GLU A 803 -41.36 9.44 7.02
CA GLU A 803 -42.34 8.57 7.68
C GLU A 803 -42.86 9.22 8.97
N GLU A 804 -44.17 9.21 9.20
CA GLU A 804 -44.78 9.47 10.51
C GLU A 804 -45.03 8.15 11.26
N ASP A 805 -44.51 8.02 12.48
CA ASP A 805 -44.82 6.91 13.39
C ASP A 805 -44.75 7.35 14.86
N GLY A 806 -45.75 6.98 15.65
CA GLY A 806 -45.80 7.28 17.10
C GLY A 806 -45.73 8.77 17.48
N GLY A 807 -46.06 9.68 16.56
CA GLY A 807 -45.87 11.14 16.74
C GLY A 807 -44.42 11.62 16.55
N LYS A 808 -43.56 10.79 15.98
CA LYS A 808 -42.20 11.12 15.51
C LYS A 808 -42.13 11.04 14.00
N LEU A 809 -41.14 11.72 13.42
CA LEU A 809 -40.82 11.64 12.01
C LEU A 809 -39.50 10.89 11.80
N TYR A 810 -39.39 10.15 10.70
CA TYR A 810 -38.20 9.36 10.34
C TYR A 810 -37.86 9.50 8.85
N ASN A 811 -36.59 9.29 8.47
CA ASN A 811 -36.17 9.16 7.08
C ASN A 811 -36.11 7.65 6.75
N SER A 812 -37.07 7.14 5.97
CA SER A 812 -37.37 5.71 5.91
C SER A 812 -37.32 5.14 4.50
N CYS A 813 -36.44 4.16 4.29
CA CYS A 813 -36.38 3.32 3.10
C CYS A 813 -37.33 2.13 3.26
N THR A 814 -38.10 1.82 2.22
CA THR A 814 -38.97 0.64 2.16
C THR A 814 -38.57 -0.24 0.97
N VAL A 815 -38.46 -1.54 1.17
CA VAL A 815 -38.14 -2.49 0.09
C VAL A 815 -39.34 -3.38 -0.16
N PHE A 816 -39.71 -3.53 -1.43
CA PHE A 816 -40.82 -4.37 -1.87
C PHE A 816 -40.34 -5.57 -2.67
N GLY A 817 -40.99 -6.71 -2.47
CA GLY A 817 -40.81 -7.93 -3.27
C GLY A 817 -41.45 -7.82 -4.66
N PRO A 818 -41.15 -8.76 -5.58
CA PRO A 818 -41.70 -8.81 -6.94
C PRO A 818 -43.20 -9.18 -7.00
N ASP A 819 -43.82 -9.44 -5.85
CA ASP A 819 -45.24 -9.62 -5.57
C ASP A 819 -45.91 -8.34 -5.02
N GLY A 820 -45.12 -7.34 -4.63
CA GLY A 820 -45.54 -6.10 -3.98
C GLY A 820 -45.57 -6.15 -2.45
N GLU A 821 -45.16 -7.23 -1.80
CA GLU A 821 -45.11 -7.28 -0.32
C GLU A 821 -43.97 -6.41 0.23
N LEU A 822 -44.19 -5.77 1.38
CA LEU A 822 -43.18 -4.95 2.07
C LEU A 822 -42.22 -5.87 2.85
N ILE A 823 -41.07 -6.19 2.25
CA ILE A 823 -40.10 -7.14 2.80
C ILE A 823 -39.10 -6.52 3.79
N LEU A 824 -38.91 -5.18 3.76
CA LEU A 824 -38.02 -4.47 4.69
C LEU A 824 -38.45 -3.01 4.86
N LYS A 825 -38.27 -2.47 6.07
CA LYS A 825 -38.29 -1.02 6.35
C LYS A 825 -37.06 -0.64 7.15
N HIS A 826 -36.19 0.19 6.56
CA HIS A 826 -35.00 0.74 7.21
C HIS A 826 -35.23 2.20 7.58
N ARG A 827 -34.92 2.57 8.83
CA ARG A 827 -34.91 3.97 9.29
C ARG A 827 -33.45 4.42 9.39
N LYS A 828 -33.11 5.53 8.73
CA LYS A 828 -31.78 6.17 8.73
C LYS A 828 -31.22 6.25 10.15
N ILE A 829 -30.08 5.61 10.40
CA ILE A 829 -29.54 5.48 11.76
C ILE A 829 -28.80 6.78 12.12
N HIS A 830 -27.98 7.27 11.21
CA HIS A 830 -27.15 8.46 11.41
C HIS A 830 -27.79 9.67 10.71
N LEU A 831 -28.38 10.56 11.51
CA LEU A 831 -28.99 11.79 11.02
C LEU A 831 -27.94 12.80 10.56
N PHE A 832 -28.26 13.54 9.51
CA PHE A 832 -27.38 14.54 8.90
C PHE A 832 -27.35 15.84 9.70
N ASP A 833 -26.51 15.87 10.72
CA ASP A 833 -26.24 17.05 11.55
C ASP A 833 -24.83 17.59 11.26
N ILE A 834 -24.77 18.70 10.52
CA ILE A 834 -23.52 19.42 10.21
C ILE A 834 -23.68 20.94 10.38
N ASP A 835 -22.60 21.59 10.84
CA ASP A 835 -22.44 23.05 10.79
C ASP A 835 -21.05 23.35 10.21
N ILE A 836 -21.00 23.65 8.91
CA ILE A 836 -19.77 24.01 8.18
C ILE A 836 -19.78 25.54 8.02
N PRO A 837 -18.99 26.29 8.82
CA PRO A 837 -19.08 27.74 8.89
C PRO A 837 -18.99 28.42 7.52
N GLY A 838 -20.00 29.23 7.20
CA GLY A 838 -20.08 29.97 5.94
C GLY A 838 -20.37 29.16 4.68
N LYS A 839 -20.60 27.84 4.77
CA LYS A 839 -20.98 27.00 3.61
C LYS A 839 -22.37 26.40 3.75
N ILE A 840 -22.58 25.56 4.77
CA ILE A 840 -23.87 24.89 5.00
C ILE A 840 -24.00 24.49 6.47
N ARG A 841 -25.15 24.81 7.05
CA ARG A 841 -25.63 24.26 8.30
C ARG A 841 -26.92 23.51 8.01
N PHE A 842 -26.98 22.23 8.36
CA PHE A 842 -28.16 21.41 8.22
C PHE A 842 -28.25 20.50 9.44
N ARG A 843 -29.44 20.38 10.02
CA ARG A 843 -29.71 19.48 11.13
C ARG A 843 -31.00 18.73 10.85
N GLU A 844 -30.83 17.45 10.57
CA GLU A 844 -31.94 16.52 10.38
C GLU A 844 -32.56 16.16 11.73
N SER A 845 -31.79 16.17 12.83
CA SER A 845 -32.27 15.91 14.20
C SER A 845 -33.20 16.97 14.79
N GLU A 846 -33.24 18.18 14.21
CA GLU A 846 -34.19 19.24 14.59
C GLU A 846 -35.63 18.92 14.14
N THR A 847 -35.86 17.79 13.44
CA THR A 847 -37.21 17.37 12.98
C THR A 847 -37.38 15.85 12.91
N LEU A 848 -36.35 15.08 12.55
CA LEU A 848 -36.40 13.62 12.44
C LEU A 848 -35.79 12.93 13.67
N SER A 849 -36.26 11.71 13.91
CA SER A 849 -35.69 10.76 14.87
C SER A 849 -34.82 9.73 14.15
N PRO A 850 -33.73 9.23 14.77
CA PRO A 850 -32.90 8.19 14.20
C PRO A 850 -33.59 6.82 14.25
N GLY A 851 -33.22 5.94 13.31
CA GLY A 851 -33.42 4.49 13.44
C GLY A 851 -32.48 3.85 14.46
N ASN A 852 -32.73 2.59 14.79
CA ASN A 852 -32.02 1.85 15.83
C ASN A 852 -31.77 0.37 15.50
N SER A 853 -31.77 0.01 14.22
CA SER A 853 -31.68 -1.39 13.77
C SER A 853 -30.98 -1.51 12.41
N LEU A 854 -30.05 -2.47 12.32
CA LEU A 854 -29.54 -2.98 11.04
C LEU A 854 -30.70 -3.46 10.16
N SER A 855 -30.58 -3.31 8.84
CA SER A 855 -31.65 -3.60 7.89
C SER A 855 -31.11 -4.26 6.63
N MET A 856 -31.48 -5.52 6.43
CA MET A 856 -31.01 -6.38 5.35
C MET A 856 -32.16 -7.17 4.77
N PHE A 857 -32.12 -7.49 3.48
CA PHE A 857 -33.09 -8.38 2.84
C PHE A 857 -32.41 -9.39 1.92
N GLN A 858 -33.06 -10.54 1.72
CA GLN A 858 -32.57 -11.60 0.85
C GLN A 858 -33.21 -11.47 -0.55
N THR A 859 -32.39 -11.60 -1.59
CA THR A 859 -32.85 -11.84 -2.96
C THR A 859 -32.45 -13.25 -3.41
N PRO A 860 -32.95 -13.76 -4.56
CA PRO A 860 -32.48 -15.02 -5.14
C PRO A 860 -31.02 -14.98 -5.61
N PHE A 861 -30.35 -13.82 -5.58
CA PHE A 861 -28.99 -13.61 -6.07
C PHE A 861 -28.01 -13.39 -4.92
N CYS A 862 -28.32 -12.47 -4.00
CA CYS A 862 -27.51 -12.17 -2.82
C CYS A 862 -28.32 -11.55 -1.66
N LYS A 863 -27.71 -11.47 -0.48
CA LYS A 863 -28.19 -10.66 0.66
C LYS A 863 -27.77 -9.20 0.46
N VAL A 864 -28.69 -8.27 0.73
CA VAL A 864 -28.53 -6.83 0.45
C VAL A 864 -28.70 -6.03 1.74
N GLY A 865 -27.71 -5.20 2.08
CA GLY A 865 -27.73 -4.28 3.22
C GLY A 865 -28.19 -2.87 2.82
N VAL A 866 -28.92 -2.18 3.70
CA VAL A 866 -29.52 -0.86 3.41
C VAL A 866 -29.03 0.19 4.41
N GLY A 867 -28.53 1.33 3.91
CA GLY A 867 -28.32 2.55 4.70
C GLY A 867 -28.85 3.77 3.93
N ILE A 868 -29.03 4.93 4.57
CA ILE A 868 -29.47 6.15 3.90
C ILE A 868 -28.44 7.27 4.06
N CYS A 869 -27.90 7.73 2.93
CA CYS A 869 -27.13 8.97 2.80
C CYS A 869 -25.95 9.12 3.76
N TYR A 870 -26.17 9.78 4.91
CA TYR A 870 -25.15 10.06 5.92
C TYR A 870 -24.70 8.79 6.65
N ASP A 871 -25.52 7.74 6.69
CA ASP A 871 -25.16 6.39 7.11
C ASP A 871 -23.90 5.86 6.39
N MET A 872 -23.66 6.26 5.13
CA MET A 872 -22.48 5.86 4.35
C MET A 872 -21.15 6.37 4.93
N ARG A 873 -21.17 7.36 5.83
CA ARG A 873 -19.95 7.84 6.51
C ARG A 873 -19.43 6.86 7.56
N PHE A 874 -20.32 6.14 8.21
CA PHE A 874 -20.01 5.22 9.31
C PHE A 874 -19.60 3.88 8.70
N ALA A 875 -18.30 3.57 8.75
CA ALA A 875 -17.72 2.35 8.18
C ALA A 875 -18.25 1.09 8.88
N GLU A 876 -18.50 1.21 10.18
CA GLU A 876 -19.02 0.21 11.09
C GLU A 876 -20.33 -0.40 10.58
N LEU A 877 -21.19 0.41 9.94
CA LEU A 877 -22.45 -0.06 9.36
C LEU A 877 -22.23 -0.99 8.15
N ALA A 878 -21.26 -0.66 7.29
CA ALA A 878 -20.91 -1.50 6.15
C ALA A 878 -20.18 -2.79 6.60
N GLN A 879 -19.30 -2.68 7.59
CA GLN A 879 -18.60 -3.81 8.20
C GLN A 879 -19.57 -4.80 8.85
N LEU A 880 -20.57 -4.30 9.58
CA LEU A 880 -21.65 -5.13 10.14
C LEU A 880 -22.47 -5.81 9.04
N TYR A 881 -22.79 -5.12 7.95
CA TYR A 881 -23.53 -5.74 6.83
C TYR A 881 -22.70 -6.77 6.05
N SER A 882 -21.39 -6.56 5.86
CA SER A 882 -20.51 -7.54 5.20
C SER A 882 -20.24 -8.76 6.09
N ARG A 883 -20.02 -8.58 7.39
CA ARG A 883 -19.94 -9.67 8.38
C ARG A 883 -21.23 -10.50 8.46
N GLU A 884 -22.38 -9.87 8.22
CA GLU A 884 -23.69 -10.53 8.05
C GLU A 884 -23.87 -11.21 6.67
N GLY A 885 -22.88 -11.18 5.78
CA GLY A 885 -22.92 -11.83 4.46
C GLY A 885 -23.66 -11.03 3.37
N CYS A 886 -23.82 -9.72 3.52
CA CYS A 886 -24.32 -8.89 2.41
C CYS A 886 -23.25 -8.72 1.33
N GLN A 887 -23.61 -8.92 0.06
CA GLN A 887 -22.70 -8.78 -1.09
C GLN A 887 -23.00 -7.52 -1.92
N LEU A 888 -24.11 -6.84 -1.62
CA LEU A 888 -24.49 -5.54 -2.16
C LEU A 888 -24.97 -4.65 -1.00
N LEU A 889 -24.42 -3.44 -0.91
CA LEU A 889 -24.93 -2.37 -0.05
C LEU A 889 -25.60 -1.30 -0.90
N VAL A 890 -26.80 -0.88 -0.52
CA VAL A 890 -27.55 0.17 -1.20
C VAL A 890 -27.70 1.41 -0.32
N TYR A 891 -27.35 2.57 -0.90
CA TYR A 891 -27.47 3.87 -0.25
C TYR A 891 -28.26 4.86 -1.12
N PRO A 892 -29.59 4.95 -0.95
CA PRO A 892 -30.32 6.16 -1.32
C PRO A 892 -29.70 7.36 -0.59
N GLY A 893 -29.34 8.43 -1.30
CA GLY A 893 -28.69 9.59 -0.66
C GLY A 893 -28.61 10.86 -1.49
N ALA A 894 -29.00 11.98 -0.88
CA ALA A 894 -28.87 13.32 -1.41
C ALA A 894 -27.68 14.03 -0.72
N PHE A 895 -26.46 13.82 -1.21
CA PHE A 895 -25.35 14.72 -0.84
C PHE A 895 -25.58 16.09 -1.51
N ASN A 896 -25.05 17.16 -0.91
CA ASN A 896 -25.18 18.53 -1.44
C ASN A 896 -23.94 18.98 -2.21
N MET A 897 -24.03 20.12 -2.90
CA MET A 897 -22.93 20.71 -3.68
C MET A 897 -21.62 21.00 -2.91
N THR A 898 -21.61 21.01 -1.57
CA THR A 898 -20.36 21.10 -0.77
C THR A 898 -19.81 19.72 -0.41
N THR A 899 -20.66 18.80 0.03
CA THR A 899 -20.25 17.48 0.54
C THR A 899 -20.08 16.43 -0.56
N GLY A 900 -20.81 16.57 -1.67
CA GLY A 900 -20.80 15.71 -2.85
C GLY A 900 -19.42 15.61 -3.51
N PRO A 901 -18.85 16.71 -4.03
CA PRO A 901 -17.55 16.69 -4.70
C PRO A 901 -16.42 16.13 -3.85
N ALA A 902 -16.46 16.37 -2.53
CA ALA A 902 -15.39 15.99 -1.61
C ALA A 902 -15.51 14.55 -1.06
N HIS A 903 -16.71 13.94 -1.06
CA HIS A 903 -16.94 12.69 -0.32
C HIS A 903 -17.83 11.67 -1.01
N TRP A 904 -18.64 12.02 -2.01
CA TRP A 904 -19.65 11.10 -2.55
C TRP A 904 -19.02 9.88 -3.22
N GLU A 905 -18.01 10.08 -4.07
CA GLU A 905 -17.28 8.97 -4.70
C GLU A 905 -16.33 8.28 -3.71
N LEU A 906 -15.59 9.06 -2.91
CA LEU A 906 -14.63 8.55 -1.92
C LEU A 906 -15.27 7.57 -0.94
N LEU A 907 -16.40 7.95 -0.33
CA LEU A 907 -17.07 7.11 0.66
C LEU A 907 -17.61 5.83 0.04
N GLN A 908 -18.31 5.89 -1.10
CA GLN A 908 -18.87 4.68 -1.70
C GLN A 908 -17.80 3.71 -2.21
N ARG A 909 -16.65 4.24 -2.68
CA ARG A 909 -15.50 3.41 -3.06
C ARG A 909 -14.83 2.77 -1.85
N GLY A 910 -14.64 3.52 -0.75
CA GLY A 910 -14.21 2.97 0.53
C GLY A 910 -15.15 1.85 1.00
N ARG A 911 -16.45 2.12 1.15
CA ARG A 911 -17.42 1.09 1.57
C ARG A 911 -17.43 -0.15 0.66
N ALA A 912 -17.09 -0.04 -0.61
CA ALA A 912 -16.97 -1.17 -1.53
C ALA A 912 -15.69 -1.99 -1.29
N VAL A 913 -14.52 -1.35 -1.27
CA VAL A 913 -13.22 -2.03 -1.12
C VAL A 913 -13.00 -2.52 0.31
N ASP A 914 -13.23 -1.68 1.34
CA ASP A 914 -13.03 -1.99 2.77
C ASP A 914 -13.80 -3.25 3.23
N ASN A 915 -14.82 -3.66 2.47
CA ASN A 915 -15.78 -4.71 2.84
C ASN A 915 -15.93 -5.81 1.76
N GLN A 916 -15.24 -5.68 0.62
CA GLN A 916 -15.35 -6.53 -0.58
C GLN A 916 -16.80 -6.71 -1.10
N VAL A 917 -17.59 -5.63 -1.15
CA VAL A 917 -19.00 -5.64 -1.57
C VAL A 917 -19.26 -4.73 -2.78
N TYR A 918 -20.30 -5.03 -3.56
CA TYR A 918 -20.87 -4.03 -4.45
C TYR A 918 -21.51 -2.90 -3.63
N VAL A 919 -21.35 -1.65 -4.07
CA VAL A 919 -22.04 -0.50 -3.47
C VAL A 919 -22.81 0.24 -4.56
N ALA A 920 -24.10 0.46 -4.34
CA ALA A 920 -24.93 1.22 -5.27
C ALA A 920 -25.54 2.45 -4.57
N THR A 921 -25.29 3.62 -5.14
CA THR A 921 -25.73 4.92 -4.61
C THR A 921 -26.76 5.56 -5.53
N ALA A 922 -27.94 5.90 -5.01
CA ALA A 922 -29.00 6.57 -5.77
C ALA A 922 -29.26 7.97 -5.21
N SER A 923 -29.05 8.99 -6.04
CA SER A 923 -29.21 10.40 -5.66
C SER A 923 -30.33 11.06 -6.46
N PRO A 924 -31.03 12.07 -5.91
CA PRO A 924 -31.91 12.91 -6.72
C PRO A 924 -31.13 13.61 -7.84
N ALA A 925 -31.77 13.83 -8.99
CA ALA A 925 -31.22 14.70 -10.01
C ALA A 925 -31.14 16.14 -9.49
N ARG A 926 -30.17 16.91 -9.99
CA ARG A 926 -29.83 18.24 -9.46
C ARG A 926 -30.94 19.25 -9.76
N ASP A 927 -31.46 19.89 -8.72
CA ASP A 927 -32.36 21.03 -8.83
C ASP A 927 -31.70 22.27 -8.19
N GLU A 928 -31.29 23.23 -9.01
CA GLU A 928 -30.69 24.49 -8.57
C GLU A 928 -31.73 25.48 -7.99
N THR A 929 -33.03 25.18 -8.10
CA THR A 929 -34.14 25.94 -7.49
C THR A 929 -34.61 25.35 -6.15
N SER A 930 -34.10 24.17 -5.77
CA SER A 930 -34.33 23.55 -4.47
C SER A 930 -33.58 24.29 -3.36
N SER A 931 -34.17 24.36 -2.16
CA SER A 931 -33.48 24.79 -0.93
C SER A 931 -32.34 23.85 -0.52
N TYR A 932 -32.35 22.62 -1.05
CA TYR A 932 -31.27 21.65 -0.91
C TYR A 932 -30.88 21.13 -2.31
N VAL A 933 -29.80 21.69 -2.85
CA VAL A 933 -29.29 21.34 -4.19
C VAL A 933 -28.52 20.03 -4.13
N ALA A 934 -29.13 18.96 -4.61
CA ALA A 934 -28.54 17.62 -4.66
C ALA A 934 -27.34 17.54 -5.61
N TRP A 935 -26.35 16.74 -5.23
CA TRP A 935 -25.16 16.48 -6.03
C TRP A 935 -25.50 15.70 -7.32
N GLY A 936 -26.38 14.70 -7.24
CA GLY A 936 -26.57 13.71 -8.29
C GLY A 936 -25.45 12.68 -8.29
N HIS A 937 -25.00 12.27 -9.48
CA HIS A 937 -23.92 11.28 -9.69
C HIS A 937 -24.21 9.92 -9.04
N SER A 938 -25.44 9.44 -9.18
CA SER A 938 -25.82 8.07 -8.82
C SER A 938 -24.88 7.06 -9.50
N THR A 939 -24.26 6.17 -8.73
CA THR A 939 -23.11 5.37 -9.18
C THR A 939 -23.19 3.94 -8.61
N VAL A 940 -22.64 2.95 -9.33
CA VAL A 940 -22.36 1.62 -8.78
C VAL A 940 -20.84 1.40 -8.73
N VAL A 941 -20.34 0.91 -7.61
CA VAL A 941 -18.95 0.47 -7.42
C VAL A 941 -18.90 -1.05 -7.31
N ASN A 942 -17.90 -1.68 -7.92
CA ASN A 942 -17.60 -3.09 -7.70
C ASN A 942 -16.76 -3.32 -6.42
N PRO A 943 -16.66 -4.56 -5.90
CA PRO A 943 -15.85 -4.91 -4.72
C PRO A 943 -14.37 -4.48 -4.74
N TRP A 944 -13.82 -4.13 -5.92
CA TRP A 944 -12.41 -3.76 -6.05
C TRP A 944 -12.18 -2.26 -5.82
N TYR A 945 -12.91 -1.40 -6.54
CA TYR A 945 -13.06 0.06 -6.35
C TYR A 945 -13.66 0.73 -7.60
N ASN A 946 -13.79 0.00 -8.71
CA ASN A 946 -14.11 0.56 -10.03
C ASN A 946 -15.57 1.01 -10.10
N THR A 947 -15.76 2.28 -10.42
CA THR A 947 -17.06 2.88 -10.69
C THR A 947 -17.56 2.50 -12.08
N LYS A 948 -18.86 2.20 -12.17
CA LYS A 948 -19.60 2.02 -13.42
C LYS A 948 -20.91 2.82 -13.36
N LEU A 949 -21.31 3.34 -14.51
CA LEU A 949 -22.44 4.23 -14.74
C LEU A 949 -23.16 3.83 -16.04
#